data_AF-A0A5Z1YJ16-F1
#
_entry.id   AF-A0A5Z1YJ16-F1
#
_cell.length_a   1.000
_cell.length_b   1.000
_cell.length_c   1.000
_cell.angle_alpha   90.00
_cell.angle_beta   90.00
_cell.angle_gamma   90.00
#
_symmetry.space_group_name_H-M   'P 1'
#
loop_
_entity.id
_entity.type
_entity.pdbx_description
1 polymer ?
#
loop_
_entity_poly.entity_id
_entity_poly.type
_entity_poly.pdbx_seq_one_letter_code
_entity_poly.pdbx_strand_id
1 'polypeptide(L)'
;MPATHSPMPARAWIVRLARVCWERKTLSIIVIVASVSTILLAALTPLITRQAVNDAIAGDTTHLPLLACGLILIALFDFIGNYVRRGYAGELSLWVQHTLRSRAFDSIQKLDGAGQDALRTGQVISRTNSDLQQVHTLLQMCPVPLAVLTYYVAGIAAMLWMSPSMTLIVICVLVALAITALRARRRVFAQTGLASDRLAHMTEHMREVLEQISVVKSCVAELRETRWLDGQSRQMVRVRIGAAISQAMPGATMLALPVIGQIVLLCYGGWSVMNGRIDLGTFVAFASFLAMLTGPTRVLASFLVIAQRTQASVERVFALIDTRSRMEDGTESVEGQIIGLDVEKMSFHYDNGNRILNEISFSIHAGETVAVVGASGSGKSTLLMLLARFYDPTSGRVWLNTTAGQQNIRDLKLAALRRRVGVVFEDAFLFAGTVAENIAYGHPQATQDDIRRAADAAGASGFINALPQGFNTRLAERGSNLSGGQRQRIALARALITAPELLILDDTTSAVDAGTEAEINTALGRYADNEHMLLVIARRRSTLQLADRIVVLDKGRVVDIGTQAELDARCPTFRSLMSGEGDFLALAPAEQRALWPTTPTVKSDDAHERQPPAGKGFVDRMTRVPERAVQMALAGHGRQVSSLLTPVAWMFVIAALLIALDSAAGVGVLVLLQRGIDSGVAAGDMSTIGICALLALCLVAIGWCCYALQTIFAARAAESVQHTVRLRSFSHLLRLSLPWHEKHIDSRLTRMTVDVDSLARFLQNGLASAATSIVTMVAIAAAMFWLDPILALTALSAVPVVMLATWIYRRLSSPAYAQARLEIGKVNSTLQEKVSGMRVVQSHGQQKQEAARLRALSDNFRATRVRAQKYLAVYFPFLTFCTEAAYAAVLLIGATRVAGGEMTPGILAAFFLLLGQFYGPVQQLSGIVDSWQQATASGKHINALLATEETENIEPSSITPGTGGALRLEALTFRYPEKTQPVLDNLSLTIPPGTVVAVVGRSGAGKSTMIKLLAGLYSTDSGQIRVGERLIDAASLSDYRRQTGLVTQDVALFSGDIAENIRYSRPDSSDTEVEIAARQAGLFETVQHLPLGFRTPVNNGGTDLSAGQRQLIALTRAQLAQAHILLLDEATARIDRSAEERLITSLTGVTHTEKRIALIVAHRLTTARRCDVIVVIDKGCIAEYGSHEQLIAAHGLYARLWRDSVGQTRDTQGEVTG
;
A
#
# COMPACT_ATOMS: atom_id res chain seq x y z
N MET A 1 -11.33 -10.59 6.90
CA MET A 1 -12.68 -11.18 7.00
C MET A 1 -12.54 -12.67 7.03
N PRO A 2 -12.96 -13.39 8.09
CA PRO A 2 -13.24 -14.79 7.93
C PRO A 2 -14.44 -14.84 6.97
N ALA A 3 -14.14 -15.08 5.70
CA ALA A 3 -15.15 -15.40 4.73
C ALA A 3 -15.88 -16.62 5.28
N THR A 4 -17.18 -16.49 5.53
CA THR A 4 -18.07 -17.63 5.31
C THR A 4 -17.93 -17.92 3.82
N HIS A 5 -16.96 -18.78 3.50
CA HIS A 5 -16.71 -19.28 2.17
C HIS A 5 -18.01 -19.92 1.70
N SER A 6 -18.77 -19.22 0.87
CA SER A 6 -19.54 -19.89 -0.17
C SER A 6 -18.53 -20.16 -1.28
N PRO A 7 -18.05 -21.41 -1.45
CA PRO A 7 -17.14 -21.74 -2.54
C PRO A 7 -17.98 -21.72 -3.83
N MET A 8 -18.19 -20.55 -4.42
CA MET A 8 -18.76 -20.51 -5.76
C MET A 8 -17.71 -21.04 -6.75
N PRO A 9 -18.06 -21.95 -7.67
CA PRO A 9 -17.12 -22.60 -8.55
C PRO A 9 -16.44 -21.63 -9.51
N ALA A 10 -15.19 -21.95 -9.91
CA ALA A 10 -14.31 -21.15 -10.79
C ALA A 10 -14.93 -20.70 -12.14
N ARG A 11 -16.09 -21.23 -12.56
CA ARG A 11 -16.83 -20.78 -13.75
C ARG A 11 -17.65 -19.50 -13.52
N ALA A 12 -17.90 -19.07 -12.28
CA ALA A 12 -18.79 -17.95 -11.97
C ALA A 12 -18.19 -16.56 -12.31
N TRP A 13 -16.87 -16.37 -12.21
CA TRP A 13 -16.26 -15.03 -12.34
C TRP A 13 -16.33 -14.47 -13.78
N ILE A 14 -16.08 -15.31 -14.80
CA ILE A 14 -16.14 -14.91 -16.21
C ILE A 14 -17.57 -14.50 -16.57
N VAL A 15 -18.56 -15.29 -16.17
CA VAL A 15 -19.97 -15.01 -16.45
C VAL A 15 -20.41 -13.70 -15.80
N ARG A 16 -19.97 -13.44 -14.56
CA ARG A 16 -20.26 -12.18 -13.87
C ARG A 16 -19.61 -10.99 -14.54
N LEU A 17 -18.34 -11.08 -14.91
CA LEU A 17 -17.64 -9.99 -15.61
C LEU A 17 -18.23 -9.75 -17.01
N ALA A 18 -18.56 -10.82 -17.73
CA ALA A 18 -19.23 -10.76 -19.03
C ALA A 18 -20.60 -10.10 -18.92
N ARG A 19 -21.38 -10.39 -17.87
CA ARG A 19 -22.66 -9.72 -17.61
C ARG A 19 -22.49 -8.21 -17.47
N VAL A 20 -21.46 -7.75 -16.76
CA VAL A 20 -21.16 -6.31 -16.64
C VAL A 20 -20.75 -5.73 -18.00
N CYS A 21 -19.91 -6.41 -18.78
CA CYS A 21 -19.57 -5.94 -20.14
C CYS A 21 -20.82 -5.84 -21.03
N TRP A 22 -21.74 -6.79 -20.89
CA TRP A 22 -22.99 -6.87 -21.64
C TRP A 22 -24.00 -5.77 -21.28
N GLU A 23 -23.81 -5.03 -20.18
CA GLU A 23 -24.59 -3.81 -19.92
C GLU A 23 -24.32 -2.74 -21.01
N ARG A 24 -23.16 -2.78 -21.68
CA ARG A 24 -22.81 -2.00 -22.87
C ARG A 24 -22.75 -2.91 -24.12
N LYS A 25 -23.91 -3.50 -24.51
CA LYS A 25 -24.01 -4.47 -25.63
C LYS A 25 -23.38 -3.96 -26.92
N THR A 26 -23.69 -2.72 -27.32
CA THR A 26 -23.21 -2.12 -28.58
C THR A 26 -21.68 -2.08 -28.63
N LEU A 27 -21.02 -1.63 -27.56
CA LEU A 27 -19.56 -1.59 -27.48
C LEU A 27 -18.96 -3.00 -27.53
N SER A 28 -19.55 -3.95 -26.81
CA SER A 28 -19.08 -5.33 -26.79
C SER A 28 -19.16 -5.99 -28.17
N ILE A 29 -20.26 -5.77 -28.90
CA ILE A 29 -20.45 -6.29 -30.26
C ILE A 29 -19.45 -5.66 -31.23
N ILE A 30 -19.27 -4.33 -31.19
CA ILE A 30 -18.30 -3.62 -32.03
C ILE A 30 -16.89 -4.20 -31.84
N VAL A 31 -16.47 -4.42 -30.59
CA VAL A 31 -15.14 -4.98 -30.28
C VAL A 31 -14.97 -6.39 -30.85
N ILE A 32 -15.98 -7.26 -30.69
CA ILE A 32 -15.94 -8.64 -31.21
C ILE A 32 -15.89 -8.64 -32.74
N VAL A 33 -16.78 -7.89 -33.40
CA VAL A 33 -16.86 -7.81 -34.86
C VAL A 33 -15.58 -7.22 -35.44
N ALA A 34 -15.06 -6.13 -34.87
CA ALA A 34 -13.80 -5.54 -35.30
C ALA A 34 -12.63 -6.52 -35.09
N SER A 35 -12.56 -7.25 -33.98
CA SER A 35 -11.54 -8.29 -33.77
C SER A 35 -11.52 -9.36 -34.85
N VAL A 36 -12.68 -9.88 -35.23
CA VAL A 36 -12.78 -10.98 -36.20
C VAL A 36 -12.56 -10.47 -37.64
N SER A 37 -13.25 -9.40 -38.03
CA SER A 37 -13.20 -8.87 -39.41
C SER A 37 -11.82 -8.37 -39.81
N THR A 38 -11.15 -7.60 -38.94
CA THR A 38 -9.80 -7.08 -39.18
C THR A 38 -8.81 -8.19 -39.53
N ILE A 39 -8.90 -9.31 -38.80
CA ILE A 39 -7.93 -10.39 -38.91
C ILE A 39 -8.24 -11.34 -40.05
N LEU A 40 -9.52 -11.55 -40.35
CA LEU A 40 -9.90 -12.32 -41.51
C LEU A 40 -9.36 -11.68 -42.79
N LEU A 41 -9.38 -10.34 -42.87
CA LEU A 41 -8.80 -9.61 -43.99
C LEU A 41 -7.26 -9.65 -43.97
N ALA A 42 -6.63 -9.47 -42.81
CA ALA A 42 -5.17 -9.55 -42.68
C ALA A 42 -4.60 -10.93 -43.06
N ALA A 43 -5.38 -12.01 -42.92
CA ALA A 43 -5.00 -13.35 -43.36
C ALA A 43 -4.86 -13.49 -44.89
N LEU A 44 -5.38 -12.52 -45.68
CA LEU A 44 -5.21 -12.49 -47.13
C LEU A 44 -3.85 -11.93 -47.56
N THR A 45 -3.14 -11.20 -46.69
CA THR A 45 -1.86 -10.56 -47.02
C THR A 45 -0.83 -11.55 -47.59
N PRO A 46 -0.56 -12.71 -46.96
CA PRO A 46 0.39 -13.68 -47.53
C PRO A 46 -0.05 -14.29 -48.87
N LEU A 47 -1.36 -14.38 -49.14
CA LEU A 47 -1.89 -14.88 -50.41
C LEU A 47 -1.65 -13.89 -51.55
N ILE A 48 -1.82 -12.59 -51.29
CA ILE A 48 -1.51 -11.53 -52.26
C ILE A 48 -0.01 -11.48 -52.52
N THR A 49 0.82 -11.61 -51.48
CA THR A 49 2.28 -11.69 -51.64
C THR A 49 2.68 -12.89 -52.50
N ARG A 50 2.05 -14.06 -52.31
CA ARG A 50 2.28 -15.23 -53.19
C ARG A 50 2.03 -14.90 -54.66
N GLN A 51 0.87 -14.32 -54.96
CA GLN A 51 0.51 -14.02 -56.35
C GLN A 51 1.52 -13.06 -56.98
N ALA A 52 1.88 -12.00 -56.25
CA ALA A 52 2.84 -11.02 -56.74
C ALA A 52 4.25 -11.60 -56.96
N VAL A 53 4.70 -12.52 -56.10
CA VAL A 53 5.98 -13.21 -56.31
C VAL A 53 5.94 -14.11 -57.54
N ASN A 54 4.83 -14.83 -57.77
CA ASN A 54 4.67 -15.67 -58.96
C ASN A 54 4.63 -14.85 -60.25
N ASP A 55 3.86 -13.76 -60.27
CA ASP A 55 3.74 -12.85 -61.42
C ASP A 55 5.12 -12.24 -61.75
N ALA A 56 5.89 -11.84 -60.72
CA ALA A 56 7.25 -11.33 -60.88
C ALA A 56 8.21 -12.34 -61.50
N ILE A 57 8.15 -13.61 -61.09
CA ILE A 57 8.98 -14.69 -61.64
C ILE A 57 8.57 -15.03 -63.08
N ALA A 58 7.27 -14.93 -63.38
CA ALA A 58 6.74 -15.11 -64.74
C ALA A 58 7.05 -13.93 -65.67
N GLY A 59 7.60 -12.83 -65.16
CA GLY A 59 7.88 -11.60 -65.91
C GLY A 59 6.63 -10.74 -66.19
N ASP A 60 5.48 -11.08 -65.60
CA ASP A 60 4.23 -10.33 -65.78
C ASP A 60 4.12 -9.21 -64.73
N THR A 61 4.23 -7.96 -65.19
CA THR A 61 4.15 -6.78 -64.33
C THR A 61 2.78 -6.11 -64.32
N THR A 62 1.84 -6.58 -65.16
CA THR A 62 0.56 -5.90 -65.39
C THR A 62 -0.33 -5.87 -64.14
N HIS A 63 -0.30 -6.94 -63.34
CA HIS A 63 -1.12 -7.09 -62.14
C HIS A 63 -0.46 -6.53 -60.87
N LEU A 64 0.84 -6.25 -60.87
CA LEU A 64 1.59 -5.82 -59.67
C LEU A 64 1.07 -4.52 -59.01
N PRO A 65 0.71 -3.45 -59.77
CA PRO A 65 0.14 -2.24 -59.17
C PRO A 65 -1.21 -2.49 -58.49
N LEU A 66 -2.04 -3.39 -59.05
CA LEU A 66 -3.34 -3.79 -58.48
C LEU A 66 -3.13 -4.53 -57.16
N LEU A 67 -2.19 -5.48 -57.12
CA LEU A 67 -1.85 -6.24 -55.90
C LEU A 67 -1.28 -5.34 -54.81
N ALA A 68 -0.39 -4.40 -55.16
CA ALA A 68 0.15 -3.41 -54.23
C ALA A 68 -0.96 -2.47 -53.69
N CYS A 69 -1.89 -2.03 -54.55
CA CYS A 69 -3.06 -1.28 -54.13
C CYS A 69 -3.94 -2.10 -53.18
N GLY A 70 -4.15 -3.38 -53.47
CA GLY A 70 -4.86 -4.33 -52.60
C GLY A 70 -4.23 -4.42 -51.20
N LEU A 71 -2.90 -4.52 -51.11
CA LEU A 71 -2.18 -4.52 -49.82
C LEU A 71 -2.36 -3.22 -49.04
N ILE A 72 -2.33 -2.05 -49.72
CA ILE A 72 -2.56 -0.75 -49.07
C ILE A 72 -4.01 -0.65 -48.57
N LEU A 73 -4.99 -1.16 -49.32
CA LEU A 73 -6.39 -1.19 -48.90
C LEU A 73 -6.60 -2.12 -47.69
N ILE A 74 -5.96 -3.28 -47.68
CA ILE A 74 -5.95 -4.18 -46.51
C ILE A 74 -5.31 -3.47 -45.31
N ALA A 75 -4.19 -2.77 -45.51
CA ALA A 75 -3.51 -2.04 -44.46
C ALA A 75 -4.36 -0.89 -43.89
N LEU A 76 -5.08 -0.17 -44.75
CA LEU A 76 -6.01 0.88 -44.33
C LEU A 76 -7.18 0.29 -43.53
N PHE A 77 -7.70 -0.86 -43.95
CA PHE A 77 -8.73 -1.56 -43.21
C PHE A 77 -8.21 -2.11 -41.88
N ASP A 78 -6.99 -2.65 -41.83
CA ASP A 78 -6.34 -3.09 -40.60
C ASP A 78 -6.15 -1.91 -39.62
N PHE A 79 -5.74 -0.75 -40.13
CA PHE A 79 -5.65 0.49 -39.37
C PHE A 79 -6.99 0.87 -38.71
N ILE A 80 -8.06 0.97 -39.51
CA ILE A 80 -9.39 1.34 -39.03
C ILE A 80 -9.92 0.29 -38.06
N GLY A 81 -9.81 -0.99 -38.42
CA GLY A 81 -10.27 -2.12 -37.63
C GLY A 81 -9.56 -2.21 -36.28
N ASN A 82 -8.24 -2.04 -36.25
CA ASN A 82 -7.46 -2.00 -35.01
C ASN A 82 -7.72 -0.73 -34.19
N TYR A 83 -7.95 0.43 -34.81
CA TYR A 83 -8.38 1.65 -34.11
C TYR A 83 -9.72 1.43 -33.40
N VAL A 84 -10.73 0.92 -34.12
CA VAL A 84 -12.06 0.60 -33.59
C VAL A 84 -11.93 -0.43 -32.46
N ARG A 85 -11.24 -1.55 -32.73
CA ARG A 85 -11.04 -2.64 -31.75
C ARG A 85 -10.35 -2.15 -30.48
N ARG A 86 -9.21 -1.45 -30.58
CA ARG A 86 -8.44 -0.99 -29.41
C ARG A 86 -9.10 0.18 -28.69
N GLY A 87 -9.70 1.11 -29.43
CA GLY A 87 -10.39 2.28 -28.90
C GLY A 87 -11.60 1.86 -28.06
N TYR A 88 -12.52 1.11 -28.65
CA TYR A 88 -13.74 0.68 -27.97
C TYR A 88 -13.49 -0.39 -26.89
N ALA A 89 -12.50 -1.28 -27.05
CA ALA A 89 -12.12 -2.20 -25.97
C ALA A 89 -11.56 -1.44 -24.76
N GLY A 90 -10.76 -0.40 -25.01
CA GLY A 90 -10.26 0.48 -23.98
C GLY A 90 -11.37 1.25 -23.27
N GLU A 91 -12.32 1.81 -24.02
CA GLU A 91 -13.48 2.52 -23.49
C GLU A 91 -14.40 1.61 -22.67
N LEU A 92 -14.74 0.43 -23.19
CA LEU A 92 -15.52 -0.60 -22.49
C LEU A 92 -14.85 -0.98 -21.17
N SER A 93 -13.54 -1.23 -21.19
CA SER A 93 -12.78 -1.62 -20.00
C SER A 93 -12.77 -0.51 -18.93
N LEU A 94 -12.59 0.76 -19.33
CA LEU A 94 -12.65 1.91 -18.41
C LEU A 94 -14.07 2.13 -17.85
N TRP A 95 -15.09 1.88 -18.67
CA TRP A 95 -16.47 1.92 -18.21
C TRP A 95 -16.76 0.83 -17.19
N VAL A 96 -16.33 -0.42 -17.42
CA VAL A 96 -16.46 -1.51 -16.44
C VAL A 96 -15.73 -1.16 -15.14
N GLN A 97 -14.51 -0.60 -15.22
CA GLN A 97 -13.76 -0.17 -14.05
C GLN A 97 -14.52 0.89 -13.23
N HIS A 98 -15.07 1.90 -13.90
CA HIS A 98 -15.91 2.94 -13.29
C HIS A 98 -17.16 2.34 -12.60
N THR A 99 -17.86 1.43 -13.28
CA THR A 99 -19.09 0.80 -12.79
C THR A 99 -18.82 -0.07 -11.57
N LEU A 100 -17.77 -0.92 -11.61
CA LEU A 100 -17.42 -1.76 -10.46
C LEU A 100 -16.96 -0.94 -9.26
N ARG A 101 -16.20 0.16 -9.47
CA ARG A 101 -15.82 1.07 -8.37
C ARG A 101 -17.04 1.70 -7.71
N SER A 102 -17.98 2.18 -8.53
CA SER A 102 -19.22 2.80 -8.04
C SER A 102 -20.06 1.79 -7.25
N ARG A 103 -20.23 0.56 -7.76
CA ARG A 103 -20.94 -0.53 -7.06
C ARG A 103 -20.25 -0.91 -5.75
N ALA A 104 -18.92 -0.99 -5.72
CA ALA A 104 -18.19 -1.31 -4.50
C ALA A 104 -18.41 -0.24 -3.42
N PHE A 105 -18.33 1.05 -3.78
CA PHE A 105 -18.63 2.13 -2.86
C PHE A 105 -20.09 2.10 -2.39
N ASP A 106 -21.03 1.84 -3.31
CA ASP A 106 -22.46 1.74 -3.00
C ASP A 106 -22.80 0.59 -2.04
N SER A 107 -22.04 -0.51 -2.09
CA SER A 107 -22.19 -1.61 -1.13
C SER A 107 -21.58 -1.25 0.22
N ILE A 108 -20.39 -0.65 0.25
CA ILE A 108 -19.69 -0.29 1.50
C ILE A 108 -20.52 0.70 2.35
N GLN A 109 -21.13 1.71 1.73
CA GLN A 109 -21.93 2.71 2.46
C GLN A 109 -23.22 2.14 3.07
N LYS A 110 -23.65 0.94 2.66
CA LYS A 110 -24.85 0.26 3.16
C LYS A 110 -24.55 -0.73 4.29
N LEU A 111 -23.29 -0.91 4.65
CA LEU A 111 -22.92 -1.86 5.70
C LEU A 111 -23.37 -1.36 7.08
N ASP A 112 -23.80 -2.30 7.91
CA ASP A 112 -24.04 -2.12 9.34
C ASP A 112 -22.72 -2.03 10.13
N GLY A 113 -22.82 -1.86 11.44
CA GLY A 113 -21.66 -1.76 12.33
C GLY A 113 -20.75 -2.98 12.25
N ALA A 114 -21.32 -4.19 12.20
CA ALA A 114 -20.55 -5.44 12.10
C ALA A 114 -19.79 -5.54 10.77
N GLY A 115 -20.44 -5.16 9.64
CA GLY A 115 -19.77 -5.07 8.35
C GLY A 115 -18.65 -4.04 8.33
N GLN A 116 -18.84 -2.90 8.99
CA GLN A 116 -17.84 -1.84 9.10
C GLN A 116 -16.62 -2.23 9.96
N ASP A 117 -16.83 -2.91 11.09
CA ASP A 117 -15.74 -3.40 11.93
C ASP A 117 -14.87 -4.42 11.20
N ALA A 118 -15.49 -5.22 10.32
CA ALA A 118 -14.79 -6.21 9.52
C ALA A 118 -14.03 -5.60 8.33
N LEU A 119 -14.31 -4.35 7.96
CA LEU A 119 -13.67 -3.66 6.84
C LEU A 119 -12.32 -3.05 7.25
N ARG A 120 -11.29 -3.37 6.47
CA ARG A 120 -9.99 -2.70 6.57
C ARG A 120 -9.87 -1.69 5.42
N THR A 121 -9.74 -0.40 5.73
CA THR A 121 -9.66 0.68 4.73
C THR A 121 -8.60 0.42 3.65
N GLY A 122 -7.41 -0.03 4.04
CA GLY A 122 -6.34 -0.37 3.09
C GLY A 122 -6.71 -1.47 2.10
N GLN A 123 -7.50 -2.47 2.52
CA GLN A 123 -7.99 -3.53 1.63
C GLN A 123 -9.03 -2.98 0.64
N VAL A 124 -9.91 -2.08 1.07
CA VAL A 124 -10.90 -1.43 0.21
C VAL A 124 -10.21 -0.62 -0.89
N ILE A 125 -9.20 0.19 -0.54
CA ILE A 125 -8.42 0.98 -1.50
C ILE A 125 -7.69 0.07 -2.49
N SER A 126 -7.05 -0.99 -1.99
CA SER A 126 -6.38 -1.96 -2.85
C SER A 126 -7.34 -2.63 -3.85
N ARG A 127 -8.53 -3.04 -3.40
CA ARG A 127 -9.57 -3.65 -4.27
C ARG A 127 -10.10 -2.66 -5.32
N THR A 128 -10.37 -1.42 -4.93
CA THR A 128 -10.96 -0.39 -5.81
C THR A 128 -9.96 0.31 -6.72
N ASN A 129 -8.66 0.07 -6.51
CA ASN A 129 -7.58 0.60 -7.35
C ASN A 129 -6.81 -0.53 -8.05
N SER A 130 -6.05 -1.34 -7.31
CA SER A 130 -5.15 -2.37 -7.86
C SER A 130 -5.91 -3.54 -8.50
N ASP A 131 -6.89 -4.13 -7.80
CA ASP A 131 -7.64 -5.27 -8.34
C ASP A 131 -8.46 -4.84 -9.57
N LEU A 132 -9.12 -3.67 -9.52
CA LEU A 132 -9.81 -3.09 -10.67
C LEU A 132 -8.88 -2.76 -11.84
N GLN A 133 -7.63 -2.37 -11.59
CA GLN A 133 -6.63 -2.18 -12.65
C GLN A 133 -6.25 -3.50 -13.33
N GLN A 134 -6.22 -4.62 -12.60
CA GLN A 134 -6.03 -5.94 -13.19
C GLN A 134 -7.21 -6.35 -14.06
N VAL A 135 -8.45 -6.10 -13.60
CA VAL A 135 -9.67 -6.29 -14.41
C VAL A 135 -9.61 -5.47 -15.70
N HIS A 136 -9.21 -4.19 -15.59
CA HIS A 136 -9.04 -3.31 -16.73
C HIS A 136 -8.04 -3.87 -17.75
N THR A 137 -6.88 -4.32 -17.27
CA THR A 137 -5.81 -4.92 -18.09
C THR A 137 -6.29 -6.18 -18.82
N LEU A 138 -6.99 -7.09 -18.13
CA LEU A 138 -7.55 -8.29 -18.74
C LEU A 138 -8.55 -7.95 -19.85
N LEU A 139 -9.49 -7.04 -19.58
CA LEU A 139 -10.52 -6.66 -20.55
C LEU A 139 -9.94 -5.97 -21.78
N GLN A 140 -8.89 -5.17 -21.63
CA GLN A 140 -8.18 -4.59 -22.78
C GLN A 140 -7.49 -5.66 -23.64
N MET A 141 -7.01 -6.75 -23.04
CA MET A 141 -6.36 -7.84 -23.75
C MET A 141 -7.32 -8.91 -24.28
N CYS A 142 -8.54 -9.01 -23.74
CA CYS A 142 -9.55 -10.00 -24.12
C CYS A 142 -9.85 -10.09 -25.63
N PRO A 143 -9.86 -8.99 -26.41
CA PRO A 143 -10.07 -9.07 -27.85
C PRO A 143 -8.93 -9.78 -28.59
N VAL A 144 -7.73 -9.85 -28.00
CA VAL A 144 -6.52 -10.40 -28.63
C VAL A 144 -6.56 -11.93 -28.77
N PRO A 145 -6.86 -12.75 -27.74
CA PRO A 145 -7.03 -14.19 -27.93
C PRO A 145 -8.07 -14.58 -28.97
N LEU A 146 -9.20 -13.86 -29.02
CA LEU A 146 -10.23 -14.08 -30.04
C LEU A 146 -9.65 -13.86 -31.44
N ALA A 147 -8.98 -12.72 -31.60
CA ALA A 147 -8.22 -12.36 -32.78
C ALA A 147 -7.21 -13.44 -33.20
N VAL A 148 -6.37 -13.91 -32.26
CA VAL A 148 -5.37 -14.96 -32.48
C VAL A 148 -6.02 -16.27 -32.94
N LEU A 149 -7.13 -16.67 -32.32
CA LEU A 149 -7.84 -17.90 -32.69
C LEU A 149 -8.43 -17.80 -34.10
N THR A 150 -9.05 -16.66 -34.44
CA THR A 150 -9.54 -16.40 -35.80
C THR A 150 -8.42 -16.50 -36.83
N TYR A 151 -7.25 -15.91 -36.52
CA TYR A 151 -6.08 -15.98 -37.41
C TYR A 151 -5.56 -17.41 -37.58
N TYR A 152 -5.50 -18.22 -36.51
CA TYR A 152 -5.12 -19.64 -36.61
C TYR A 152 -6.07 -20.41 -37.53
N VAL A 153 -7.39 -20.25 -37.35
CA VAL A 153 -8.39 -20.96 -38.14
C VAL A 153 -8.29 -20.55 -39.62
N ALA A 154 -8.29 -19.25 -39.90
CA ALA A 154 -8.21 -18.73 -41.28
C ALA A 154 -6.87 -19.07 -41.95
N GLY A 155 -5.76 -18.88 -41.24
CA GLY A 155 -4.41 -19.16 -41.75
C GLY A 155 -4.18 -20.64 -42.02
N ILE A 156 -4.59 -21.54 -41.12
CA ILE A 156 -4.48 -23.00 -41.34
C ILE A 156 -5.39 -23.44 -42.48
N ALA A 157 -6.61 -22.89 -42.61
CA ALA A 157 -7.48 -23.20 -43.73
C ALA A 157 -6.87 -22.77 -45.08
N ALA A 158 -6.30 -21.56 -45.15
CA ALA A 158 -5.58 -21.08 -46.33
C ALA A 158 -4.35 -21.96 -46.65
N MET A 159 -3.57 -22.36 -45.65
CA MET A 159 -2.43 -23.26 -45.83
C MET A 159 -2.85 -24.64 -46.34
N LEU A 160 -3.90 -25.24 -45.77
CA LEU A 160 -4.42 -26.54 -46.21
C LEU A 160 -4.87 -26.50 -47.68
N TRP A 161 -5.49 -25.39 -48.09
CA TRP A 161 -5.88 -25.16 -49.48
C TRP A 161 -4.67 -25.04 -50.42
N MET A 162 -3.56 -24.47 -49.96
CA MET A 162 -2.33 -24.32 -50.75
C MET A 162 -1.50 -25.61 -50.83
N SER A 163 -1.19 -26.24 -49.69
CA SER A 163 -0.39 -27.46 -49.64
C SER A 163 -0.58 -28.20 -48.30
N PRO A 164 -1.24 -29.38 -48.29
CA PRO A 164 -1.43 -30.16 -47.06
C PRO A 164 -0.12 -30.62 -46.41
N SER A 165 0.91 -30.96 -47.20
CA SER A 165 2.18 -31.48 -46.67
C SER A 165 3.02 -30.41 -45.97
N MET A 166 3.09 -29.19 -46.53
CA MET A 166 3.74 -28.05 -45.87
C MET A 166 2.99 -27.62 -44.60
N THR A 167 1.66 -27.74 -44.62
CA THR A 167 0.82 -27.39 -43.45
C THR A 167 1.12 -28.29 -42.25
N LEU A 168 1.41 -29.57 -42.47
CA LEU A 168 1.79 -30.49 -41.39
C LEU A 168 3.05 -30.01 -40.65
N ILE A 169 4.03 -29.47 -41.37
CA ILE A 169 5.27 -28.91 -40.78
C ILE A 169 4.92 -27.75 -39.85
N VAL A 170 4.08 -26.82 -40.32
CA VAL A 170 3.63 -25.66 -39.51
C VAL A 170 2.86 -26.13 -38.27
N ILE A 171 1.94 -27.10 -38.40
CA ILE A 171 1.20 -27.65 -37.27
C ILE A 171 2.14 -28.28 -36.24
N CYS A 172 3.16 -29.04 -36.67
CA CYS A 172 4.17 -29.60 -35.77
C CYS A 172 4.92 -28.52 -34.98
N VAL A 173 5.29 -27.41 -35.64
CA VAL A 173 5.94 -26.26 -34.98
C VAL A 173 4.98 -25.60 -33.97
N LEU A 174 3.72 -25.40 -34.33
CA LEU A 174 2.70 -24.84 -33.44
C LEU A 174 2.45 -25.73 -32.21
N VAL A 175 2.38 -27.05 -32.41
CA VAL A 175 2.24 -28.03 -31.32
C VAL A 175 3.47 -28.00 -30.41
N ALA A 176 4.67 -27.95 -30.98
CA ALA A 176 5.91 -27.82 -30.20
C ALA A 176 5.92 -26.51 -29.38
N LEU A 177 5.52 -25.38 -29.97
CA LEU A 177 5.39 -24.10 -29.27
C LEU A 177 4.39 -24.20 -28.11
N ALA A 178 3.22 -24.80 -28.34
CA ALA A 178 2.19 -25.00 -27.32
C ALA A 178 2.70 -25.88 -26.16
N ILE A 179 3.37 -27.01 -26.46
CA ILE A 179 3.97 -27.89 -25.44
C ILE A 179 5.01 -27.14 -24.61
N THR A 180 5.87 -26.35 -25.26
CA THR A 180 6.92 -25.59 -24.57
C THR A 180 6.30 -24.55 -23.63
N ALA A 181 5.26 -23.84 -24.09
CA ALA A 181 4.51 -22.87 -23.29
C ALA A 181 3.80 -23.50 -22.09
N LEU A 182 3.11 -24.63 -22.29
CA LEU A 182 2.40 -25.35 -21.23
C LEU A 182 3.35 -25.93 -20.17
N ARG A 183 4.52 -26.45 -20.58
CA ARG A 183 5.55 -26.95 -19.67
C ARG A 183 6.21 -25.83 -18.87
N ALA A 184 6.53 -24.71 -19.51
CA ALA A 184 7.14 -23.55 -18.85
C ALA A 184 6.21 -22.96 -17.77
N ARG A 185 4.90 -22.95 -18.02
CA ARG A 185 3.89 -22.32 -17.16
C ARG A 185 4.00 -22.74 -15.69
N ARG A 186 4.11 -24.04 -15.38
CA ARG A 186 4.14 -24.52 -13.98
C ARG A 186 5.37 -24.04 -13.22
N ARG A 187 6.56 -24.14 -13.83
CA ARG A 187 7.83 -23.77 -13.19
C ARG A 187 7.98 -22.25 -13.03
N VAL A 188 7.66 -21.50 -14.09
CA VAL A 188 7.75 -20.04 -14.09
C VAL A 188 6.76 -19.42 -13.09
N PHE A 189 5.55 -19.98 -13.01
CA PHE A 189 4.55 -19.53 -12.04
C PHE A 189 4.99 -19.74 -10.59
N ALA A 190 5.45 -20.94 -10.23
CA ALA A 190 5.89 -21.24 -8.87
C ALA A 190 7.01 -20.29 -8.40
N GLN A 191 8.02 -20.06 -9.24
CA GLN A 191 9.14 -19.19 -8.91
C GLN A 191 8.76 -17.70 -8.86
N THR A 192 7.88 -17.24 -9.75
CA THR A 192 7.40 -15.83 -9.72
C THR A 192 6.46 -15.56 -8.55
N GLY A 193 5.67 -16.54 -8.12
CA GLY A 193 4.86 -16.47 -6.89
C GLY A 193 5.76 -16.32 -5.67
N LEU A 194 6.71 -17.24 -5.47
CA LEU A 194 7.67 -17.18 -4.35
C LEU A 194 8.45 -15.85 -4.30
N ALA A 195 8.84 -15.32 -5.46
CA ALA A 195 9.52 -14.02 -5.55
C ALA A 195 8.63 -12.84 -5.15
N SER A 196 7.31 -12.94 -5.40
CA SER A 196 6.33 -11.92 -5.01
C SER A 196 6.06 -11.99 -3.50
N ASP A 197 5.88 -13.19 -2.95
CA ASP A 197 5.58 -13.39 -1.53
C ASP A 197 6.74 -12.91 -0.64
N ARG A 198 7.98 -13.24 -1.00
CA ARG A 198 9.17 -12.74 -0.27
C ARG A 198 9.32 -11.22 -0.35
N LEU A 199 8.91 -10.60 -1.46
CA LEU A 199 8.99 -9.16 -1.64
C LEU A 199 7.96 -8.46 -0.75
N ALA A 200 6.76 -9.03 -0.65
CA ALA A 200 5.72 -8.56 0.25
C ALA A 200 6.18 -8.61 1.71
N HIS A 201 6.71 -9.76 2.16
CA HIS A 201 7.19 -9.93 3.53
C HIS A 201 8.32 -8.95 3.89
N MET A 202 9.33 -8.82 3.01
CA MET A 202 10.42 -7.86 3.23
C MET A 202 9.92 -6.40 3.24
N THR A 203 8.95 -6.07 2.38
CA THR A 203 8.36 -4.72 2.35
C THR A 203 7.55 -4.42 3.61
N GLU A 204 6.82 -5.41 4.13
CA GLU A 204 6.05 -5.31 5.36
C GLU A 204 6.96 -5.06 6.57
N HIS A 205 8.03 -5.84 6.71
CA HIS A 205 9.02 -5.62 7.78
C HIS A 205 9.70 -4.25 7.66
N MET A 206 10.14 -3.85 6.46
CA MET A 206 10.73 -2.52 6.25
C MET A 206 9.76 -1.39 6.61
N ARG A 207 8.47 -1.56 6.31
CA ARG A 207 7.42 -0.60 6.69
C ARG A 207 7.31 -0.51 8.21
N GLU A 208 7.25 -1.64 8.89
CA GLU A 208 7.13 -1.71 10.34
C GLU A 208 8.32 -1.05 11.05
N VAL A 209 9.55 -1.34 10.63
CA VAL A 209 10.78 -0.70 11.15
C VAL A 209 10.74 0.82 10.96
N LEU A 210 10.25 1.32 9.81
CA LEU A 210 10.17 2.76 9.54
C LEU A 210 9.04 3.47 10.30
N GLU A 211 7.92 2.78 10.54
CA GLU A 211 6.81 3.26 11.37
C GLU A 211 7.25 3.35 12.85
N GLN A 212 8.11 2.43 13.30
CA GLN A 212 8.59 2.34 14.69
C GLN A 212 10.03 2.85 14.87
N ILE A 213 10.47 3.77 14.00
CA ILE A 213 11.86 4.22 13.91
C ILE A 213 12.41 4.81 15.22
N SER A 214 11.56 5.41 16.06
CA SER A 214 11.97 5.93 17.37
C SER A 214 12.49 4.82 18.30
N VAL A 215 11.85 3.64 18.28
CA VAL A 215 12.26 2.48 19.07
C VAL A 215 13.52 1.84 18.50
N VAL A 216 13.59 1.74 17.17
CA VAL A 216 14.78 1.23 16.47
C VAL A 216 16.01 2.07 16.86
N LYS A 217 15.87 3.40 16.88
CA LYS A 217 16.93 4.33 17.30
C LYS A 217 17.25 4.23 18.78
N SER A 218 16.25 4.23 19.66
CA SER A 218 16.49 4.16 21.11
C SER A 218 17.16 2.85 21.54
N CYS A 219 16.85 1.74 20.86
CA CYS A 219 17.46 0.43 21.12
C CYS A 219 18.77 0.21 20.35
N VAL A 220 19.22 1.17 19.52
CA VAL A 220 20.43 1.06 18.70
C VAL A 220 20.41 -0.19 17.79
N ALA A 221 19.24 -0.44 17.20
CA ALA A 221 18.96 -1.64 16.40
C ALA A 221 19.22 -1.45 14.89
N GLU A 222 19.70 -0.29 14.44
CA GLU A 222 19.82 0.05 13.02
C GLU A 222 20.74 -0.92 12.24
N LEU A 223 21.84 -1.36 12.86
CA LEU A 223 22.75 -2.34 12.27
C LEU A 223 22.11 -3.73 12.17
N ARG A 224 21.31 -4.12 13.17
CA ARG A 224 20.56 -5.40 13.17
C ARG A 224 19.57 -5.41 12.00
N GLU A 225 18.77 -4.36 11.86
CA GLU A 225 17.78 -4.25 10.78
C GLU A 225 18.45 -4.18 9.39
N THR A 226 19.62 -3.51 9.30
CA THR A 226 20.41 -3.50 8.06
C THR A 226 20.91 -4.89 7.68
N ARG A 227 21.41 -5.68 8.64
CA ARG A 227 21.87 -7.07 8.41
C ARG A 227 20.72 -8.00 8.06
N TRP A 228 19.59 -7.87 8.75
CA TRP A 228 18.37 -8.62 8.43
C TRP A 228 17.96 -8.37 6.97
N LEU A 229 17.95 -7.10 6.54
CA LEU A 229 17.62 -6.75 5.15
C LEU A 229 18.65 -7.31 4.15
N ASP A 230 19.95 -7.27 4.45
CA ASP A 230 20.98 -7.87 3.58
C ASP A 230 20.73 -9.38 3.39
N GLY A 231 20.49 -10.11 4.48
CA GLY A 231 20.17 -11.54 4.45
C GLY A 231 18.93 -11.86 3.59
N GLN A 232 17.83 -11.15 3.84
CA GLN A 232 16.58 -11.33 3.08
C GLN A 232 16.75 -10.93 1.60
N SER A 233 17.48 -9.85 1.33
CA SER A 233 17.74 -9.38 -0.03
C SER A 233 18.64 -10.35 -0.81
N ARG A 234 19.64 -10.99 -0.18
CA ARG A 234 20.46 -12.06 -0.79
C ARG A 234 19.59 -13.26 -1.19
N GLN A 235 18.65 -13.66 -0.32
CA GLN A 235 17.70 -14.72 -0.64
C GLN A 235 16.75 -14.34 -1.79
N MET A 236 16.32 -13.08 -1.85
CA MET A 236 15.52 -12.55 -2.96
C MET A 236 16.27 -12.65 -4.29
N VAL A 237 17.52 -12.20 -4.34
CA VAL A 237 18.39 -12.28 -5.53
C VAL A 237 18.47 -13.72 -6.03
N ARG A 238 18.65 -14.70 -5.11
CA ARG A 238 18.69 -16.13 -5.46
C ARG A 238 17.39 -16.62 -6.12
N VAL A 239 16.23 -16.25 -5.59
CA VAL A 239 14.92 -16.65 -6.16
C VAL A 239 14.67 -15.98 -7.49
N ARG A 240 14.97 -14.68 -7.63
CA ARG A 240 14.77 -13.92 -8.87
C ARG A 240 15.66 -14.44 -10.01
N ILE A 241 16.92 -14.74 -9.72
CA ILE A 241 17.83 -15.35 -10.70
C ILE A 241 17.40 -16.78 -11.01
N GLY A 242 16.95 -17.56 -10.02
CA GLY A 242 16.34 -18.88 -10.24
C GLY A 242 15.11 -18.83 -11.16
N ALA A 243 14.28 -17.78 -11.02
CA ALA A 243 13.15 -17.52 -11.92
C ALA A 243 13.63 -17.16 -13.34
N ALA A 244 14.67 -16.33 -13.47
CA ALA A 244 15.26 -15.98 -14.77
C ALA A 244 15.85 -17.22 -15.48
N ILE A 245 16.57 -18.08 -14.76
CA ILE A 245 17.07 -19.37 -15.29
C ILE A 245 15.91 -20.26 -15.76
N SER A 246 14.84 -20.31 -14.96
CA SER A 246 13.64 -21.08 -15.30
C SER A 246 12.90 -20.54 -16.54
N GLN A 247 13.09 -19.26 -16.89
CA GLN A 247 12.52 -18.61 -18.07
C GLN A 247 13.45 -18.63 -19.28
N ALA A 248 14.76 -18.65 -19.08
CA ALA A 248 15.77 -18.53 -20.13
C ALA A 248 15.63 -19.61 -21.22
N MET A 249 15.61 -20.88 -20.81
CA MET A 249 15.55 -22.01 -21.76
C MET A 249 14.22 -22.08 -22.52
N PRO A 250 13.04 -22.02 -21.86
CA PRO A 250 11.78 -21.98 -22.61
C PRO A 250 11.65 -20.77 -23.52
N GLY A 251 12.12 -19.59 -23.09
CA GLY A 251 12.12 -18.38 -23.91
C GLY A 251 12.98 -18.53 -25.16
N ALA A 252 14.20 -19.05 -25.02
CA ALA A 252 15.10 -19.33 -26.14
C ALA A 252 14.46 -20.32 -27.13
N THR A 253 13.86 -21.40 -26.63
CA THR A 253 13.19 -22.40 -27.47
C THR A 253 11.98 -21.83 -28.22
N MET A 254 11.22 -20.92 -27.60
CA MET A 254 10.10 -20.23 -28.27
C MET A 254 10.55 -19.33 -29.43
N LEU A 255 11.77 -18.78 -29.38
CA LEU A 255 12.34 -17.98 -30.48
C LEU A 255 12.98 -18.87 -31.56
N ALA A 256 13.60 -19.98 -31.16
CA ALA A 256 14.25 -20.89 -32.11
C ALA A 256 13.27 -21.72 -32.95
N LEU A 257 12.17 -22.22 -32.35
CA LEU A 257 11.22 -23.13 -33.03
C LEU A 257 10.66 -22.60 -34.35
N PRO A 258 10.19 -21.33 -34.46
CA PRO A 258 9.72 -20.78 -35.73
C PRO A 258 10.81 -20.73 -36.81
N VAL A 259 12.03 -20.37 -36.42
CA VAL A 259 13.18 -20.27 -37.34
C VAL A 259 13.60 -21.67 -37.81
N ILE A 260 13.60 -22.66 -36.91
CA ILE A 260 13.79 -24.07 -37.27
C ILE A 260 12.68 -24.50 -38.24
N GLY A 261 11.44 -24.10 -37.99
CA GLY A 261 10.32 -24.33 -38.90
C GLY A 261 10.56 -23.74 -40.29
N GLN A 262 11.11 -22.53 -40.39
CA GLN A 262 11.49 -21.90 -41.66
C GLN A 262 12.62 -22.66 -42.37
N ILE A 263 13.61 -23.18 -41.65
CA ILE A 263 14.69 -24.01 -42.22
C ILE A 263 14.11 -25.33 -42.75
N VAL A 264 13.23 -25.99 -42.00
CA VAL A 264 12.57 -27.22 -42.44
C VAL A 264 11.67 -26.97 -43.66
N LEU A 265 10.95 -25.84 -43.67
CA LEU A 265 10.18 -25.39 -44.84
C LEU A 265 11.11 -25.12 -46.03
N LEU A 266 12.32 -24.60 -45.85
CA LEU A 266 13.28 -24.40 -46.94
C LEU A 266 13.75 -25.75 -47.52
N CYS A 267 14.10 -26.72 -46.68
CA CYS A 267 14.54 -28.03 -47.16
C CYS A 267 13.44 -28.78 -47.92
N TYR A 268 12.27 -28.93 -47.29
CA TYR A 268 11.17 -29.69 -47.89
C TYR A 268 10.46 -28.89 -49.00
N GLY A 269 10.22 -27.60 -48.77
CA GLY A 269 9.63 -26.70 -49.76
C GLY A 269 10.53 -26.52 -50.97
N GLY A 270 11.84 -26.37 -50.78
CA GLY A 270 12.81 -26.30 -51.87
C GLY A 270 12.82 -27.56 -52.73
N TRP A 271 12.87 -28.75 -52.10
CA TRP A 271 12.71 -30.02 -52.81
C TRP A 271 11.37 -30.14 -53.55
N SER A 272 10.29 -29.64 -52.95
CA SER A 272 8.95 -29.68 -53.55
C SER A 272 8.81 -28.71 -54.73
N VAL A 273 9.45 -27.53 -54.69
CA VAL A 273 9.52 -26.58 -55.81
C VAL A 273 10.33 -27.16 -56.96
N MET A 274 11.50 -27.75 -56.68
CA MET A 274 12.37 -28.35 -57.70
C MET A 274 11.70 -29.51 -58.45
N ASN A 275 10.80 -30.25 -57.79
CA ASN A 275 10.01 -31.31 -58.41
C ASN A 275 8.68 -30.81 -59.03
N GLY A 276 8.48 -29.48 -59.14
CA GLY A 276 7.30 -28.88 -59.74
C GLY A 276 5.98 -29.10 -58.98
N ARG A 277 6.03 -29.50 -57.71
CA ARG A 277 4.82 -29.80 -56.90
C ARG A 277 4.20 -28.54 -56.31
N ILE A 278 4.99 -27.49 -56.10
CA ILE A 278 4.55 -26.18 -55.59
C ILE A 278 5.34 -25.06 -56.27
N ASP A 279 4.76 -23.87 -56.30
CA ASP A 279 5.36 -22.62 -56.78
C ASP A 279 6.22 -21.92 -55.70
N LEU A 280 7.19 -21.12 -56.13
CA LEU A 280 8.06 -20.36 -55.23
C LEU A 280 7.26 -19.32 -54.39
N GLY A 281 6.20 -18.74 -54.95
CA GLY A 281 5.28 -17.87 -54.22
C GLY A 281 4.55 -18.59 -53.09
N THR A 282 4.13 -19.85 -53.29
CA THR A 282 3.58 -20.70 -52.20
C THR A 282 4.57 -20.82 -51.06
N PHE A 283 5.85 -21.11 -51.34
CA PHE A 283 6.87 -21.19 -50.31
C PHE A 283 6.99 -19.89 -49.49
N VAL A 284 7.05 -18.73 -50.16
CA VAL A 284 7.13 -17.41 -49.52
C VAL A 284 5.90 -17.12 -48.64
N ALA A 285 4.71 -17.51 -49.09
CA ALA A 285 3.49 -17.37 -48.29
C ALA A 285 3.50 -18.26 -47.03
N PHE A 286 3.96 -19.51 -47.12
CA PHE A 286 4.10 -20.39 -45.94
C PHE A 286 5.10 -19.81 -44.92
N ALA A 287 6.24 -19.30 -45.39
CA ALA A 287 7.22 -18.65 -44.52
C ALA A 287 6.63 -17.39 -43.83
N SER A 288 5.85 -16.59 -44.57
CA SER A 288 5.18 -15.39 -44.07
C SER A 288 4.11 -15.71 -43.03
N PHE A 289 3.26 -16.71 -43.30
CA PHE A 289 2.26 -17.15 -42.32
C PHE A 289 2.92 -17.70 -41.05
N LEU A 290 3.97 -18.53 -41.16
CA LEU A 290 4.68 -19.07 -39.98
C LEU A 290 5.28 -17.94 -39.13
N ALA A 291 5.88 -16.92 -39.77
CA ALA A 291 6.40 -15.74 -39.09
C ALA A 291 5.28 -14.97 -38.36
N MET A 292 4.14 -14.73 -39.03
CA MET A 292 2.99 -14.02 -38.44
C MET A 292 2.30 -14.81 -37.31
N LEU A 293 2.31 -16.15 -37.35
CA LEU A 293 1.69 -16.98 -36.31
C LEU A 293 2.47 -16.98 -34.98
N THR A 294 3.77 -16.74 -35.04
CA THR A 294 4.69 -16.80 -33.89
C THR A 294 4.40 -15.74 -32.81
N GLY A 295 4.13 -14.50 -33.21
CA GLY A 295 3.81 -13.41 -32.29
C GLY A 295 2.54 -13.69 -31.45
N PRO A 296 1.39 -13.94 -32.09
CA PRO A 296 0.14 -14.38 -31.48
C PRO A 296 0.27 -15.54 -30.49
N THR A 297 1.07 -16.57 -30.80
CA THR A 297 1.28 -17.72 -29.88
C THR A 297 1.83 -17.28 -28.52
N ARG A 298 2.82 -16.37 -28.52
CA ARG A 298 3.43 -15.85 -27.28
C ARG A 298 2.45 -15.02 -26.47
N VAL A 299 1.65 -14.18 -27.14
CA VAL A 299 0.65 -13.34 -26.48
C VAL A 299 -0.43 -14.21 -25.82
N LEU A 300 -0.87 -15.29 -26.47
CA LEU A 300 -1.84 -16.23 -25.90
C LEU A 300 -1.34 -16.87 -24.60
N ALA A 301 -0.07 -17.27 -24.53
CA ALA A 301 0.54 -17.81 -23.32
C ALA A 301 0.56 -16.77 -22.17
N SER A 302 0.89 -15.51 -22.48
CA SER A 302 0.86 -14.42 -21.49
C SER A 302 -0.55 -14.09 -21.00
N PHE A 303 -1.56 -14.16 -21.89
CA PHE A 303 -2.95 -13.91 -21.56
C PHE A 303 -3.48 -14.89 -20.51
N LEU A 304 -3.13 -16.18 -20.61
CA LEU A 304 -3.54 -17.19 -19.63
C LEU A 304 -3.02 -16.88 -18.22
N VAL A 305 -1.80 -16.34 -18.10
CA VAL A 305 -1.22 -15.93 -16.80
C VAL A 305 -1.97 -14.72 -16.25
N ILE A 306 -2.28 -13.74 -17.09
CA ILE A 306 -3.03 -12.54 -16.69
C ILE A 306 -4.47 -12.90 -16.29
N ALA A 307 -5.14 -13.76 -17.04
CA ALA A 307 -6.49 -14.24 -16.72
C ALA A 307 -6.55 -14.92 -15.34
N GLN A 308 -5.55 -15.72 -15.00
CA GLN A 308 -5.47 -16.42 -13.71
C GLN A 308 -5.22 -15.46 -12.54
N ARG A 309 -4.31 -14.49 -12.70
CA ARG A 309 -4.09 -13.46 -11.67
C ARG A 309 -5.34 -12.60 -11.48
N THR A 310 -6.01 -12.26 -12.59
CA THR A 310 -7.21 -11.43 -12.58
C THR A 310 -8.41 -12.14 -11.96
N GLN A 311 -8.50 -13.48 -12.04
CA GLN A 311 -9.56 -14.25 -11.38
C GLN A 311 -9.65 -13.88 -9.88
N ALA A 312 -8.54 -13.95 -9.15
CA ALA A 312 -8.52 -13.65 -7.72
C ALA A 312 -8.91 -12.19 -7.43
N SER A 313 -8.53 -11.26 -8.32
CA SER A 313 -8.89 -9.85 -8.23
C SER A 313 -10.37 -9.59 -8.49
N VAL A 314 -10.96 -10.28 -9.48
CA VAL A 314 -12.40 -10.24 -9.76
C VAL A 314 -13.19 -10.81 -8.58
N GLU A 315 -12.76 -11.94 -8.03
CA GLU A 315 -13.39 -12.56 -6.85
C GLU A 315 -13.34 -11.64 -5.63
N ARG A 316 -12.21 -10.98 -5.33
CA ARG A 316 -12.09 -10.02 -4.22
C ARG A 316 -12.95 -8.76 -4.42
N VAL A 317 -13.01 -8.24 -5.63
CA VAL A 317 -13.85 -7.07 -5.96
C VAL A 317 -15.32 -7.43 -5.82
N PHE A 318 -15.75 -8.57 -6.38
CA PHE A 318 -17.14 -9.00 -6.25
C PHE A 318 -17.50 -9.42 -4.83
N ALA A 319 -16.57 -10.01 -4.06
CA ALA A 319 -16.80 -10.26 -2.63
C ALA A 319 -17.09 -8.96 -1.87
N LEU A 320 -16.40 -7.86 -2.22
CA LEU A 320 -16.70 -6.53 -1.66
C LEU A 320 -18.05 -5.98 -2.13
N ILE A 321 -18.38 -6.12 -3.41
CA ILE A 321 -19.66 -5.65 -3.98
C ILE A 321 -20.85 -6.44 -3.42
N ASP A 322 -20.67 -7.75 -3.20
CA ASP A 322 -21.70 -8.66 -2.70
C ASP A 322 -21.80 -8.64 -1.18
N THR A 323 -20.90 -7.91 -0.49
CA THR A 323 -21.03 -7.71 0.96
C THR A 323 -22.33 -6.94 1.22
N ARG A 324 -23.22 -7.53 2.02
CA ARG A 324 -24.50 -6.94 2.41
C ARG A 324 -24.53 -6.72 3.91
N SER A 325 -25.32 -5.72 4.33
CA SER A 325 -25.72 -5.55 5.72
C SER A 325 -26.44 -6.80 6.22
N ARG A 326 -26.19 -7.20 7.47
CA ARG A 326 -26.98 -8.22 8.15
C ARG A 326 -28.25 -7.61 8.74
N MET A 327 -28.19 -6.34 9.12
CA MET A 327 -29.34 -5.53 9.48
C MET A 327 -30.21 -5.23 8.25
N GLU A 328 -31.51 -5.49 8.37
CA GLU A 328 -32.52 -5.05 7.41
C GLU A 328 -32.98 -3.63 7.74
N ASP A 329 -33.10 -2.78 6.72
CA ASP A 329 -33.65 -1.44 6.88
C ASP A 329 -35.17 -1.53 7.04
N GLY A 330 -35.73 -0.72 7.95
CA GLY A 330 -37.17 -0.69 8.18
C GLY A 330 -37.94 -0.03 7.03
N THR A 331 -39.26 -0.11 7.06
CA THR A 331 -40.14 0.44 6.03
C THR A 331 -40.86 1.71 6.48
N GLU A 332 -40.99 1.91 7.79
CA GLU A 332 -41.75 3.01 8.40
C GLU A 332 -40.96 4.33 8.44
N SER A 333 -41.66 5.45 8.50
CA SER A 333 -41.08 6.75 8.83
C SER A 333 -41.28 7.07 10.30
N VAL A 334 -40.49 8.00 10.84
CA VAL A 334 -40.76 8.57 12.18
C VAL A 334 -41.99 9.48 12.05
N GLU A 335 -43.04 9.16 12.79
CA GLU A 335 -44.27 9.97 12.83
C GLU A 335 -44.25 10.93 14.02
N GLY A 336 -44.59 12.20 13.81
CA GLY A 336 -44.57 13.19 14.89
C GLY A 336 -43.17 13.57 15.39
N GLN A 337 -43.14 14.21 16.57
CA GLN A 337 -41.93 14.58 17.30
C GLN A 337 -41.61 13.51 18.34
N ILE A 338 -40.33 13.20 18.54
CA ILE A 338 -39.88 12.23 19.54
C ILE A 338 -39.97 12.86 20.92
N ILE A 339 -40.71 12.21 21.82
CA ILE A 339 -40.94 12.64 23.20
C ILE A 339 -40.31 11.69 24.23
N GLY A 340 -39.78 10.55 23.79
CA GLY A 340 -39.04 9.63 24.66
C GLY A 340 -38.45 8.42 23.94
N LEU A 341 -37.61 7.69 24.66
CA LEU A 341 -36.94 6.47 24.22
C LEU A 341 -36.98 5.42 25.34
N ASP A 342 -37.55 4.25 25.08
CA ASP A 342 -37.59 3.15 26.04
C ASP A 342 -36.73 1.97 25.58
N VAL A 343 -35.83 1.50 26.45
CA VAL A 343 -35.02 0.30 26.24
C VAL A 343 -35.61 -0.82 27.11
N GLU A 344 -36.00 -1.93 26.49
CA GLU A 344 -36.65 -3.06 27.16
C GLU A 344 -35.83 -4.35 27.02
N LYS A 345 -35.29 -4.84 28.14
CA LYS A 345 -34.58 -6.13 28.28
C LYS A 345 -33.54 -6.37 27.17
N MET A 346 -32.84 -5.33 26.77
CA MET A 346 -31.92 -5.38 25.64
C MET A 346 -30.67 -6.21 25.98
N SER A 347 -30.35 -7.17 25.12
CA SER A 347 -29.11 -7.95 25.20
C SER A 347 -28.38 -7.92 23.87
N PHE A 348 -27.04 -7.98 23.93
CA PHE A 348 -26.21 -7.98 22.74
C PHE A 348 -24.90 -8.74 22.95
N HIS A 349 -24.47 -9.44 21.91
CA HIS A 349 -23.13 -10.03 21.80
C HIS A 349 -22.55 -9.76 20.41
N TYR A 350 -21.22 -9.62 20.32
CA TYR A 350 -20.54 -9.59 19.02
C TYR A 350 -20.36 -11.02 18.47
N ASP A 351 -19.90 -11.15 17.22
CA ASP A 351 -19.69 -12.44 16.55
C ASP A 351 -18.67 -13.37 17.26
N ASN A 352 -17.83 -12.82 18.13
CA ASN A 352 -16.86 -13.58 18.93
C ASN A 352 -17.51 -14.37 20.09
N GLY A 353 -18.83 -14.28 20.26
CA GLY A 353 -19.61 -15.05 21.24
C GLY A 353 -19.63 -14.44 22.64
N ASN A 354 -18.86 -13.38 22.90
CA ASN A 354 -18.84 -12.73 24.22
C ASN A 354 -20.07 -11.82 24.36
N ARG A 355 -20.93 -12.15 25.34
CA ARG A 355 -22.09 -11.32 25.68
C ARG A 355 -21.62 -10.03 26.34
N ILE A 356 -21.96 -8.89 25.72
CA ILE A 356 -21.53 -7.55 26.16
C ILE A 356 -22.62 -6.84 26.95
N LEU A 357 -23.88 -6.98 26.53
CA LEU A 357 -25.04 -6.42 27.22
C LEU A 357 -26.03 -7.54 27.56
N ASN A 358 -26.64 -7.46 28.73
CA ASN A 358 -27.50 -8.49 29.29
C ASN A 358 -28.73 -7.88 29.98
N GLU A 359 -29.87 -7.96 29.28
CA GLU A 359 -31.20 -7.58 29.76
C GLU A 359 -31.31 -6.18 30.34
N ILE A 360 -30.64 -5.20 29.72
CA ILE A 360 -30.68 -3.81 30.20
C ILE A 360 -32.03 -3.16 29.88
N SER A 361 -32.56 -2.37 30.83
CA SER A 361 -33.81 -1.62 30.65
C SER A 361 -33.72 -0.25 31.31
N PHE A 362 -34.10 0.81 30.59
CA PHE A 362 -34.23 2.18 31.10
C PHE A 362 -34.99 3.05 30.07
N SER A 363 -35.50 4.19 30.51
CA SER A 363 -36.17 5.18 29.66
C SER A 363 -35.43 6.51 29.62
N ILE A 364 -35.70 7.32 28.60
CA ILE A 364 -35.31 8.74 28.48
C ILE A 364 -36.54 9.52 28.04
N HIS A 365 -36.81 10.66 28.65
CA HIS A 365 -37.94 11.54 28.32
C HIS A 365 -37.47 12.87 27.72
N ALA A 366 -38.32 13.55 26.95
CA ALA A 366 -38.03 14.89 26.43
C ALA A 366 -37.63 15.86 27.56
N GLY A 367 -36.56 16.64 27.34
CA GLY A 367 -35.95 17.52 28.32
C GLY A 367 -35.16 16.82 29.43
N GLU A 368 -35.04 15.49 29.40
CA GLU A 368 -34.21 14.74 30.35
C GLU A 368 -32.79 14.56 29.80
N THR A 369 -31.79 14.83 30.65
CA THR A 369 -30.40 14.44 30.43
C THR A 369 -30.07 13.19 31.22
N VAL A 370 -29.80 12.09 30.51
CA VAL A 370 -29.40 10.82 31.10
C VAL A 370 -27.92 10.58 30.90
N ALA A 371 -27.18 10.32 31.98
CA ALA A 371 -25.78 9.89 31.90
C ALA A 371 -25.63 8.38 32.11
N VAL A 372 -24.74 7.75 31.34
CA VAL A 372 -24.37 6.34 31.50
C VAL A 372 -22.94 6.24 32.00
N VAL A 373 -22.75 5.60 33.15
CA VAL A 373 -21.44 5.37 33.79
C VAL A 373 -21.14 3.89 33.91
N GLY A 374 -19.86 3.53 33.96
CA GLY A 374 -19.44 2.13 34.08
C GLY A 374 -17.96 1.92 33.80
N ALA A 375 -17.42 0.80 34.24
CA ALA A 375 -16.01 0.45 34.01
C ALA A 375 -15.66 0.31 32.52
N SER A 376 -14.38 0.35 32.16
CA SER A 376 -13.97 0.03 30.78
C SER A 376 -14.43 -1.39 30.42
N GLY A 377 -14.96 -1.57 29.20
CA GLY A 377 -15.53 -2.85 28.78
C GLY A 377 -16.93 -3.17 29.31
N SER A 378 -17.58 -2.30 30.11
CA SER A 378 -18.94 -2.54 30.62
C SER A 378 -20.05 -2.52 29.56
N GLY A 379 -19.74 -2.09 28.33
CA GLY A 379 -20.67 -2.07 27.19
C GLY A 379 -21.23 -0.70 26.78
N LYS A 380 -20.73 0.40 27.35
CA LYS A 380 -21.22 1.78 27.09
C LYS A 380 -21.22 2.18 25.61
N SER A 381 -20.08 2.08 24.92
CA SER A 381 -20.00 2.41 23.49
C SER A 381 -20.86 1.47 22.64
N THR A 382 -21.00 0.20 23.06
CA THR A 382 -21.92 -0.75 22.40
C THR A 382 -23.39 -0.33 22.55
N LEU A 383 -23.79 0.14 23.74
CA LEU A 383 -25.13 0.69 23.98
C LEU A 383 -25.40 1.86 23.03
N LEU A 384 -24.49 2.82 22.94
CA LEU A 384 -24.63 3.95 22.00
C LEU A 384 -24.79 3.47 20.55
N MET A 385 -23.98 2.52 20.12
CA MET A 385 -24.05 1.99 18.75
C MET A 385 -25.38 1.25 18.47
N LEU A 386 -26.00 0.65 19.48
CA LEU A 386 -27.34 0.05 19.37
C LEU A 386 -28.43 1.12 19.30
N LEU A 387 -28.35 2.17 20.12
CA LEU A 387 -29.33 3.27 20.12
C LEU A 387 -29.28 4.10 18.84
N ALA A 388 -28.08 4.32 18.28
CA ALA A 388 -27.88 4.90 16.96
C ALA A 388 -28.17 3.91 15.79
N ARG A 389 -28.58 2.68 16.14
CA ARG A 389 -28.91 1.58 15.23
C ARG A 389 -27.82 1.33 14.18
N PHE A 390 -26.58 1.20 14.63
CA PHE A 390 -25.49 0.57 13.87
C PHE A 390 -25.49 -0.95 14.04
N TYR A 391 -26.04 -1.45 15.14
CA TYR A 391 -26.34 -2.87 15.36
C TYR A 391 -27.80 -3.01 15.75
N ASP A 392 -28.37 -4.19 15.49
CA ASP A 392 -29.63 -4.59 16.09
C ASP A 392 -29.33 -5.39 17.37
N PRO A 393 -30.15 -5.26 18.42
CA PRO A 393 -30.00 -6.06 19.63
C PRO A 393 -30.27 -7.55 19.34
N THR A 394 -29.55 -8.43 20.03
CA THR A 394 -29.76 -9.89 19.93
C THR A 394 -31.13 -10.29 20.50
N SER A 395 -31.53 -9.66 21.60
CA SER A 395 -32.85 -9.79 22.21
C SER A 395 -33.26 -8.49 22.91
N GLY A 396 -34.55 -8.35 23.22
CA GLY A 396 -35.12 -7.10 23.73
C GLY A 396 -35.59 -6.16 22.61
N ARG A 397 -36.13 -5.01 22.99
CA ARG A 397 -36.67 -4.01 22.06
C ARG A 397 -36.26 -2.61 22.49
N VAL A 398 -36.18 -1.71 21.53
CA VAL A 398 -36.00 -0.27 21.78
C VAL A 398 -37.15 0.45 21.09
N TRP A 399 -37.90 1.20 21.87
CA TRP A 399 -39.09 1.91 21.45
C TRP A 399 -38.83 3.41 21.41
N LEU A 400 -39.31 4.04 20.36
CA LEU A 400 -39.33 5.48 20.17
C LEU A 400 -40.75 5.95 20.50
N ASN A 401 -40.88 6.76 21.55
CA ASN A 401 -42.16 7.39 21.89
C ASN A 401 -42.27 8.69 21.12
N THR A 402 -43.33 8.82 20.34
CA THR A 402 -43.61 10.02 19.55
C THR A 402 -44.97 10.60 19.93
N THR A 403 -45.24 11.83 19.52
CA THR A 403 -46.58 12.43 19.68
C THR A 403 -47.69 11.65 18.97
N ALA A 404 -47.36 10.78 18.00
CA ALA A 404 -48.32 9.96 17.25
C ALA A 404 -48.49 8.54 17.82
N GLY A 405 -47.62 8.11 18.74
CA GLY A 405 -47.61 6.77 19.31
C GLY A 405 -46.20 6.20 19.50
N GLN A 406 -46.12 4.93 19.85
CA GLN A 406 -44.87 4.22 20.09
C GLN A 406 -44.46 3.41 18.85
N GLN A 407 -43.23 3.61 18.36
CA GLN A 407 -42.68 2.91 17.18
C GLN A 407 -41.39 2.16 17.55
N ASN A 408 -41.20 0.94 17.06
CA ASN A 408 -39.95 0.22 17.30
C ASN A 408 -38.84 0.77 16.40
N ILE A 409 -37.64 1.00 16.95
CA ILE A 409 -36.54 1.54 16.14
C ILE A 409 -36.16 0.64 14.97
N ARG A 410 -36.43 -0.67 15.04
CA ARG A 410 -36.13 -1.67 14.00
C ARG A 410 -37.03 -1.52 12.76
N ASP A 411 -38.26 -1.09 12.95
CA ASP A 411 -39.26 -1.00 11.87
C ASP A 411 -39.15 0.31 11.08
N LEU A 412 -38.45 1.30 11.66
CA LEU A 412 -38.18 2.59 11.04
C LEU A 412 -37.11 2.52 9.94
N LYS A 413 -37.21 3.37 8.93
CA LYS A 413 -36.12 3.63 7.97
C LYS A 413 -34.93 4.28 8.68
N LEU A 414 -33.74 3.72 8.52
CA LEU A 414 -32.50 4.22 9.11
C LEU A 414 -32.24 5.70 8.78
N ALA A 415 -32.54 6.11 7.55
CA ALA A 415 -32.37 7.49 7.11
C ALA A 415 -33.36 8.46 7.80
N ALA A 416 -34.54 7.98 8.20
CA ALA A 416 -35.50 8.79 8.96
C ALA A 416 -35.08 8.89 10.43
N LEU A 417 -34.68 7.77 11.04
CA LEU A 417 -34.18 7.72 12.42
C LEU A 417 -32.94 8.62 12.61
N ARG A 418 -31.90 8.44 11.79
CA ARG A 418 -30.62 9.17 11.93
C ARG A 418 -30.69 10.66 11.62
N ARG A 419 -31.78 11.15 11.02
CA ARG A 419 -32.02 12.59 10.89
C ARG A 419 -32.48 13.23 12.20
N ARG A 420 -33.13 12.46 13.07
CA ARG A 420 -33.63 12.90 14.37
C ARG A 420 -32.65 12.59 15.51
N VAL A 421 -31.74 11.64 15.31
CA VAL A 421 -30.72 11.23 16.28
C VAL A 421 -29.35 11.76 15.88
N GLY A 422 -28.79 12.66 16.68
CA GLY A 422 -27.42 13.14 16.55
C GLY A 422 -26.47 12.29 17.37
N VAL A 423 -25.29 11.98 16.82
CA VAL A 423 -24.28 11.18 17.51
C VAL A 423 -22.92 11.85 17.38
N VAL A 424 -22.23 11.99 18.51
CA VAL A 424 -20.83 12.41 18.57
C VAL A 424 -20.02 11.25 19.16
N PHE A 425 -19.13 10.68 18.34
CA PHE A 425 -18.28 9.56 18.72
C PHE A 425 -17.05 10.02 19.53
N GLU A 426 -16.45 9.09 20.30
CA GLU A 426 -15.23 9.33 21.10
C GLU A 426 -14.08 9.83 20.21
N ASP A 427 -13.90 9.21 19.03
CA ASP A 427 -12.99 9.68 17.98
C ASP A 427 -13.67 10.70 17.05
N ALA A 428 -13.32 11.97 17.23
CA ALA A 428 -13.85 13.09 16.47
C ALA A 428 -13.25 13.15 15.05
N PHE A 429 -13.82 12.37 14.13
CA PHE A 429 -13.39 12.34 12.73
C PHE A 429 -13.81 13.61 11.97
N LEU A 430 -12.83 14.33 11.42
CA LEU A 430 -13.05 15.49 10.55
C LEU A 430 -12.61 15.18 9.11
N PHE A 431 -13.39 15.68 8.15
CA PHE A 431 -13.08 15.58 6.73
C PHE A 431 -12.13 16.73 6.32
N ALA A 432 -11.25 16.47 5.36
CA ALA A 432 -10.47 17.47 4.66
C ALA A 432 -11.42 18.45 3.97
N GLY A 433 -11.20 19.74 4.22
CA GLY A 433 -12.13 20.80 3.86
C GLY A 433 -11.98 21.97 4.83
N THR A 434 -12.89 22.93 4.78
CA THR A 434 -12.90 24.04 5.74
C THR A 434 -13.56 23.64 7.06
N VAL A 435 -13.29 24.39 8.13
CA VAL A 435 -14.04 24.26 9.40
C VAL A 435 -15.54 24.43 9.14
N ALA A 436 -15.93 25.43 8.34
CA ALA A 436 -17.33 25.67 7.95
C ALA A 436 -17.97 24.44 7.28
N GLU A 437 -17.32 23.86 6.27
CA GLU A 437 -17.80 22.65 5.58
C GLU A 437 -17.94 21.46 6.52
N ASN A 438 -17.05 21.34 7.50
CA ASN A 438 -17.13 20.29 8.50
C ASN A 438 -18.29 20.48 9.47
N ILE A 439 -18.59 21.71 9.89
CA ILE A 439 -19.75 22.00 10.75
C ILE A 439 -21.04 21.79 9.96
N ALA A 440 -21.12 22.34 8.74
CA ALA A 440 -22.28 22.22 7.85
C ALA A 440 -22.48 20.82 7.24
N TYR A 441 -21.68 19.81 7.61
CA TYR A 441 -21.70 18.51 6.95
C TYR A 441 -23.07 17.82 7.02
N GLY A 442 -23.77 17.91 8.16
CA GLY A 442 -25.14 17.39 8.34
C GLY A 442 -26.22 18.25 7.70
N HIS A 443 -25.93 19.54 7.45
CA HIS A 443 -26.84 20.51 6.87
C HIS A 443 -26.14 21.35 5.79
N PRO A 444 -25.87 20.81 4.59
CA PRO A 444 -25.01 21.47 3.58
C PRO A 444 -25.51 22.82 3.06
N GLN A 445 -26.81 23.12 3.26
CA GLN A 445 -27.44 24.39 2.90
C GLN A 445 -27.43 25.40 4.06
N ALA A 446 -26.72 25.10 5.16
CA ALA A 446 -26.66 25.96 6.33
C ALA A 446 -26.04 27.31 5.97
N THR A 447 -26.65 28.38 6.45
CA THR A 447 -26.10 29.72 6.30
C THR A 447 -24.86 29.90 7.18
N GLN A 448 -24.06 30.92 6.90
CA GLN A 448 -22.88 31.21 7.72
C GLN A 448 -23.26 31.52 9.18
N ASP A 449 -24.44 32.09 9.42
CA ASP A 449 -24.95 32.38 10.76
C ASP A 449 -25.40 31.11 11.48
N ASP A 450 -25.97 30.13 10.78
CA ASP A 450 -26.26 28.80 11.36
C ASP A 450 -24.98 28.09 11.82
N ILE A 451 -23.94 28.16 10.99
CA ILE A 451 -22.61 27.58 11.30
C ILE A 451 -22.01 28.25 12.54
N ARG A 452 -22.12 29.58 12.65
CA ARG A 452 -21.65 30.33 13.83
C ARG A 452 -22.43 29.98 15.09
N ARG A 453 -23.77 29.94 15.01
CA ARG A 453 -24.62 29.56 16.14
C ARG A 453 -24.29 28.15 16.64
N ALA A 454 -24.10 27.19 15.72
CA ALA A 454 -23.69 25.84 16.08
C ALA A 454 -22.29 25.78 16.71
N ALA A 455 -21.35 26.59 16.22
CA ALA A 455 -20.02 26.71 16.81
C ALA A 455 -20.03 27.38 18.19
N ASP A 456 -20.88 28.38 18.41
CA ASP A 456 -21.06 29.03 19.71
C ASP A 456 -21.65 28.04 20.72
N ALA A 457 -22.68 27.29 20.32
CA ALA A 457 -23.29 26.26 21.16
C ALA A 457 -22.32 25.12 21.52
N ALA A 458 -21.31 24.85 20.69
CA ALA A 458 -20.27 23.86 20.99
C ALA A 458 -19.04 24.43 21.73
N GLY A 459 -19.05 25.72 22.11
CA GLY A 459 -17.89 26.40 22.69
C GLY A 459 -16.68 26.45 21.75
N ALA A 460 -16.91 26.42 20.44
CA ALA A 460 -15.89 26.31 19.41
C ALA A 460 -15.49 27.67 18.81
N SER A 461 -16.40 28.66 18.80
CA SER A 461 -16.18 29.93 18.10
C SER A 461 -14.93 30.69 18.55
N GLY A 462 -14.63 30.70 19.85
CA GLY A 462 -13.46 31.41 20.38
C GLY A 462 -12.15 30.94 19.74
N PHE A 463 -11.89 29.63 19.71
CA PHE A 463 -10.67 29.12 19.09
C PHE A 463 -10.75 29.12 17.56
N ILE A 464 -11.93 28.93 16.96
CA ILE A 464 -12.09 29.00 15.51
C ILE A 464 -11.71 30.39 15.01
N ASN A 465 -12.15 31.46 15.69
CA ASN A 465 -11.79 32.84 15.35
C ASN A 465 -10.30 33.15 15.54
N ALA A 466 -9.62 32.42 16.42
CA ALA A 466 -8.17 32.51 16.61
C ALA A 466 -7.36 31.78 15.53
N LEU A 467 -8.00 30.94 14.70
CA LEU A 467 -7.33 30.31 13.56
C LEU A 467 -7.04 31.36 12.48
N PRO A 468 -5.95 31.21 11.69
CA PRO A 468 -5.52 32.22 10.71
C PRO A 468 -6.59 32.65 9.69
N GLN A 469 -7.54 31.76 9.36
CA GLN A 469 -8.63 32.03 8.41
C GLN A 469 -10.02 31.82 9.01
N GLY A 470 -10.14 31.79 10.35
CA GLY A 470 -11.42 31.57 11.01
C GLY A 470 -12.10 30.27 10.57
N PHE A 471 -13.40 30.37 10.25
CA PHE A 471 -14.23 29.29 9.70
C PHE A 471 -13.77 28.78 8.32
N ASN A 472 -13.00 29.57 7.56
CA ASN A 472 -12.46 29.16 6.27
C ASN A 472 -11.13 28.40 6.37
N THR A 473 -10.61 28.25 7.59
CA THR A 473 -9.37 27.49 7.83
C THR A 473 -9.52 26.07 7.30
N ARG A 474 -8.57 25.65 6.45
CA ARG A 474 -8.53 24.30 5.90
C ARG A 474 -7.99 23.32 6.94
N LEU A 475 -8.73 22.24 7.14
CA LEU A 475 -8.38 21.12 7.97
C LEU A 475 -7.57 20.10 7.16
N ALA A 476 -6.48 19.63 7.74
CA ALA A 476 -5.71 18.52 7.21
C ALA A 476 -6.48 17.19 7.38
N GLU A 477 -5.99 16.10 6.81
CA GLU A 477 -6.64 14.78 6.95
C GLU A 477 -6.88 14.45 8.43
N ARG A 478 -8.13 14.08 8.77
CA ARG A 478 -8.58 13.80 10.14
C ARG A 478 -8.36 14.94 11.14
N GLY A 479 -8.19 16.17 10.64
CA GLY A 479 -7.95 17.37 11.45
C GLY A 479 -6.64 17.32 12.23
N SER A 480 -5.58 16.70 11.69
CA SER A 480 -4.27 16.54 12.37
C SER A 480 -3.61 17.85 12.80
N ASN A 481 -4.04 18.98 12.23
CA ASN A 481 -3.61 20.33 12.60
C ASN A 481 -4.36 20.93 13.80
N LEU A 482 -5.30 20.19 14.41
CA LEU A 482 -6.08 20.61 15.58
C LEU A 482 -5.80 19.72 16.79
N SER A 483 -5.95 20.27 17.99
CA SER A 483 -5.89 19.48 19.22
C SER A 483 -7.09 18.53 19.34
N GLY A 484 -6.98 17.47 20.16
CA GLY A 484 -8.07 16.54 20.42
C GLY A 484 -9.38 17.23 20.83
N GLY A 485 -9.31 18.14 21.82
CA GLY A 485 -10.46 18.92 22.27
C GLY A 485 -11.00 19.92 21.24
N GLN A 486 -10.18 20.46 20.34
CA GLN A 486 -10.66 21.28 19.22
C GLN A 486 -11.45 20.44 18.21
N ARG A 487 -10.98 19.23 17.90
CA ARG A 487 -11.69 18.32 16.99
C ARG A 487 -13.04 17.89 17.55
N GLN A 488 -13.09 17.53 18.84
CA GLN A 488 -14.34 17.19 19.52
C GLN A 488 -15.36 18.31 19.47
N ARG A 489 -14.95 19.57 19.71
CA ARG A 489 -15.85 20.73 19.62
C ARG A 489 -16.40 20.97 18.21
N ILE A 490 -15.60 20.77 17.17
CA ILE A 490 -16.10 20.86 15.77
C ILE A 490 -17.07 19.71 15.47
N ALA A 491 -16.79 18.49 15.95
CA ALA A 491 -17.70 17.37 15.80
C ALA A 491 -19.02 17.58 16.54
N LEU A 492 -18.98 18.20 17.72
CA LEU A 492 -20.16 18.60 18.47
C LEU A 492 -20.96 19.67 17.71
N ALA A 493 -20.32 20.73 17.22
CA ALA A 493 -20.98 21.74 16.38
C ALA A 493 -21.66 21.12 15.15
N ARG A 494 -21.02 20.12 14.52
CA ARG A 494 -21.59 19.37 13.39
C ARG A 494 -22.84 18.59 13.77
N ALA A 495 -22.92 18.03 14.98
CA ALA A 495 -24.12 17.35 15.45
C ALA A 495 -25.23 18.35 15.82
N LEU A 496 -24.88 19.48 16.42
CA LEU A 496 -25.82 20.51 16.85
C LEU A 496 -26.47 21.26 15.70
N ILE A 497 -25.79 21.41 14.55
CA ILE A 497 -26.35 22.17 13.41
C ILE A 497 -27.66 21.57 12.86
N THR A 498 -27.87 20.26 13.03
CA THR A 498 -29.09 19.59 12.59
C THR A 498 -30.21 19.62 13.62
N ALA A 499 -29.98 20.20 14.81
CA ALA A 499 -30.92 20.25 15.94
C ALA A 499 -31.64 18.90 16.19
N PRO A 500 -30.90 17.81 16.47
CA PRO A 500 -31.49 16.48 16.67
C PRO A 500 -32.29 16.38 17.97
N GLU A 501 -33.50 15.82 17.90
CA GLU A 501 -34.38 15.57 19.06
C GLU A 501 -33.74 14.64 20.10
N LEU A 502 -32.86 13.73 19.68
CA LEU A 502 -32.02 12.93 20.58
C LEU A 502 -30.54 13.14 20.25
N LEU A 503 -29.78 13.71 21.16
CA LEU A 503 -28.32 13.87 21.03
C LEU A 503 -27.61 12.84 21.91
N ILE A 504 -26.74 12.03 21.30
CA ILE A 504 -25.94 11.02 22.00
C ILE A 504 -24.45 11.40 21.94
N LEU A 505 -23.82 11.48 23.11
CA LEU A 505 -22.42 11.88 23.27
C LEU A 505 -21.58 10.75 23.86
N ASP A 506 -20.57 10.28 23.12
CA ASP A 506 -19.60 9.27 23.59
C ASP A 506 -18.34 9.94 24.15
N ASP A 507 -18.30 10.18 25.46
CA ASP A 507 -17.11 10.68 26.18
C ASP A 507 -16.46 11.92 25.54
N THR A 508 -17.29 12.86 25.06
CA THR A 508 -16.89 13.97 24.19
C THR A 508 -16.09 15.08 24.86
N THR A 509 -15.93 15.02 26.18
CA THR A 509 -15.17 16.00 26.99
C THR A 509 -13.86 15.43 27.53
N SER A 510 -13.55 14.15 27.27
CA SER A 510 -12.37 13.47 27.79
C SER A 510 -11.03 14.06 27.33
N ALA A 511 -10.97 14.65 26.13
CA ALA A 511 -9.76 15.26 25.57
C ALA A 511 -9.72 16.79 25.75
N VAL A 512 -10.60 17.33 26.60
CA VAL A 512 -10.78 18.76 26.86
C VAL A 512 -10.34 19.09 28.29
N ASP A 513 -9.76 20.28 28.51
CA ASP A 513 -9.40 20.77 29.83
C ASP A 513 -10.65 21.12 30.67
N ALA A 514 -10.51 21.16 32.00
CA ALA A 514 -11.65 21.33 32.91
C ALA A 514 -12.43 22.64 32.72
N GLY A 515 -11.76 23.73 32.30
CA GLY A 515 -12.43 25.01 32.05
C GLY A 515 -13.30 24.97 30.80
N THR A 516 -12.74 24.52 29.68
CA THR A 516 -13.48 24.34 28.43
C THR A 516 -14.59 23.28 28.58
N GLU A 517 -14.39 22.24 29.39
CA GLU A 517 -15.42 21.24 29.70
C GLU A 517 -16.65 21.87 30.39
N ALA A 518 -16.44 22.78 31.35
CA ALA A 518 -17.54 23.48 32.02
C ALA A 518 -18.35 24.37 31.06
N GLU A 519 -17.69 25.02 30.08
CA GLU A 519 -18.36 25.79 29.04
C GLU A 519 -19.23 24.92 28.14
N ILE A 520 -18.69 23.77 27.70
CA ILE A 520 -19.44 22.79 26.90
C ILE A 520 -20.64 22.26 27.67
N ASN A 521 -20.46 21.88 28.93
CA ASN A 521 -21.54 21.39 29.78
C ASN A 521 -22.62 22.48 29.98
N THR A 522 -22.22 23.74 30.20
CA THR A 522 -23.19 24.83 30.32
C THR A 522 -24.02 25.00 29.03
N ALA A 523 -23.39 24.86 27.87
CA ALA A 523 -24.09 24.96 26.59
C ALA A 523 -25.00 23.76 26.30
N LEU A 524 -24.55 22.54 26.62
CA LEU A 524 -25.35 21.32 26.52
C LEU A 524 -26.55 21.32 27.47
N GLY A 525 -26.40 21.87 28.68
CA GLY A 525 -27.52 22.04 29.61
C GLY A 525 -28.59 22.99 29.08
N ARG A 526 -28.24 23.97 28.23
CA ARG A 526 -29.23 24.82 27.54
C ARG A 526 -29.87 24.12 26.35
N TYR A 527 -29.19 23.13 25.77
CA TYR A 527 -29.70 22.34 24.65
C TYR A 527 -30.77 21.35 25.09
N ALA A 528 -30.62 20.73 26.27
CA ALA A 528 -31.63 19.87 26.89
C ALA A 528 -32.81 20.70 27.45
N ASP A 529 -33.48 21.44 26.58
CA ASP A 529 -34.75 22.11 26.87
C ASP A 529 -35.93 21.13 26.78
N ASN A 530 -37.16 21.60 26.95
CA ASN A 530 -38.35 20.74 26.97
C ASN A 530 -38.57 19.89 25.69
N GLU A 531 -37.84 20.14 24.60
CA GLU A 531 -38.02 19.47 23.31
C GLU A 531 -36.91 18.47 22.96
N HIS A 532 -35.72 18.58 23.56
CA HIS A 532 -34.55 17.78 23.20
C HIS A 532 -34.11 16.83 24.32
N MET A 533 -33.63 15.65 23.95
CA MET A 533 -33.10 14.64 24.87
C MET A 533 -31.59 14.54 24.73
N LEU A 534 -30.91 14.38 25.87
CA LEU A 534 -29.47 14.25 25.91
C LEU A 534 -29.05 12.95 26.59
N LEU A 535 -28.33 12.09 25.87
CA LEU A 535 -27.70 10.88 26.42
C LEU A 535 -26.18 11.04 26.41
N VAL A 536 -25.57 11.04 27.59
CA VAL A 536 -24.12 11.26 27.72
C VAL A 536 -23.45 10.03 28.33
N ILE A 537 -22.45 9.48 27.65
CA ILE A 537 -21.53 8.53 28.26
C ILE A 537 -20.47 9.32 29.02
N ALA A 538 -20.52 9.30 30.35
CA ALA A 538 -19.66 10.10 31.20
C ALA A 538 -18.57 9.23 31.84
N ARG A 539 -17.32 9.71 31.81
CA ARG A 539 -16.20 9.16 32.59
C ARG A 539 -15.73 10.09 33.71
N ARG A 540 -16.22 11.33 33.75
CA ARG A 540 -15.80 12.37 34.70
C ARG A 540 -16.97 12.88 35.52
N ARG A 541 -16.67 13.25 36.76
CA ARG A 541 -17.62 13.78 37.75
C ARG A 541 -18.25 15.11 37.30
N SER A 542 -17.48 15.95 36.61
CA SER A 542 -17.93 17.21 35.98
C SER A 542 -19.05 17.00 34.95
N THR A 543 -18.94 15.95 34.14
CA THR A 543 -19.96 15.61 33.13
C THR A 543 -21.23 15.04 33.75
N LEU A 544 -21.15 14.43 34.94
CA LEU A 544 -22.32 13.90 35.65
C LEU A 544 -23.22 14.98 36.24
N GLN A 545 -22.69 16.18 36.48
CA GLN A 545 -23.48 17.30 37.01
C GLN A 545 -24.54 17.80 36.02
N LEU A 546 -24.41 17.48 34.74
CA LEU A 546 -25.42 17.71 33.71
C LEU A 546 -26.63 16.79 33.82
N ALA A 547 -26.47 15.63 34.45
CA ALA A 547 -27.43 14.55 34.33
C ALA A 547 -28.52 14.67 35.38
N ASP A 548 -29.77 14.71 34.92
CA ASP A 548 -30.94 14.55 35.79
C ASP A 548 -30.97 13.14 36.38
N ARG A 549 -30.52 12.16 35.59
CA ARG A 549 -30.52 10.76 35.96
C ARG A 549 -29.27 10.03 35.47
N ILE A 550 -28.72 9.16 36.31
CA ILE A 550 -27.52 8.39 36.00
C ILE A 550 -27.86 6.90 35.98
N VAL A 551 -27.46 6.21 34.91
CA VAL A 551 -27.56 4.76 34.73
C VAL A 551 -26.19 4.14 34.98
N VAL A 552 -26.09 3.30 36.01
CA VAL A 552 -24.84 2.61 36.39
C VAL A 552 -24.77 1.26 35.71
N LEU A 553 -23.80 1.08 34.81
CA LEU A 553 -23.59 -0.12 34.02
C LEU A 553 -22.36 -0.90 34.51
N ASP A 554 -22.55 -2.15 34.93
CA ASP A 554 -21.47 -3.07 35.29
C ASP A 554 -21.65 -4.42 34.60
N LYS A 555 -20.56 -4.94 34.03
CA LYS A 555 -20.53 -6.23 33.29
C LYS A 555 -21.73 -6.43 32.36
N GLY A 556 -22.15 -5.37 31.67
CA GLY A 556 -23.25 -5.41 30.71
C GLY A 556 -24.66 -5.37 31.31
N ARG A 557 -24.82 -5.10 32.62
CA ARG A 557 -26.11 -4.99 33.31
C ARG A 557 -26.28 -3.62 33.94
N VAL A 558 -27.52 -3.14 33.99
CA VAL A 558 -27.86 -1.94 34.78
C VAL A 558 -27.95 -2.36 36.24
N VAL A 559 -27.10 -1.78 37.07
CA VAL A 559 -27.00 -2.10 38.51
C VAL A 559 -27.91 -1.20 39.32
N ASP A 560 -27.96 0.09 38.99
CA ASP A 560 -28.78 1.09 39.67
C ASP A 560 -29.05 2.28 38.74
N ILE A 561 -30.13 3.02 39.00
CA ILE A 561 -30.53 4.25 38.31
C ILE A 561 -31.01 5.27 39.35
N GLY A 562 -30.48 6.48 39.33
CA GLY A 562 -30.91 7.54 40.23
C GLY A 562 -30.19 8.86 40.00
N THR A 563 -30.46 9.84 40.85
CA THR A 563 -29.67 11.08 40.88
C THR A 563 -28.28 10.83 41.44
N GLN A 564 -27.34 11.75 41.22
CA GLN A 564 -25.98 11.60 41.76
C GLN A 564 -25.97 11.42 43.29
N ALA A 565 -26.79 12.20 44.01
CA ALA A 565 -26.87 12.12 45.48
C ALA A 565 -27.42 10.76 45.97
N GLU A 566 -28.42 10.22 45.28
CA GLU A 566 -28.98 8.90 45.58
C GLU A 566 -27.97 7.78 45.35
N LEU A 567 -27.25 7.82 44.23
CA LEU A 567 -26.27 6.79 43.88
C LEU A 567 -25.02 6.85 44.77
N ASP A 568 -24.54 8.03 45.15
CA ASP A 568 -23.45 8.17 46.11
C ASP A 568 -23.85 7.59 47.50
N ALA A 569 -25.12 7.71 47.89
CA ALA A 569 -25.61 7.14 49.14
C ALA A 569 -25.73 5.60 49.09
N ARG A 570 -26.33 5.05 48.03
CA ARG A 570 -26.81 3.65 48.01
C ARG A 570 -26.07 2.69 47.08
N CYS A 571 -25.32 3.17 46.08
CA CYS A 571 -24.70 2.32 45.06
C CYS A 571 -23.18 2.16 45.27
N PRO A 572 -22.70 1.00 45.74
CA PRO A 572 -21.26 0.76 45.94
C PRO A 572 -20.47 0.83 44.64
N THR A 573 -21.02 0.29 43.54
CA THR A 573 -20.38 0.32 42.23
C THR A 573 -20.20 1.74 41.71
N PHE A 574 -21.19 2.61 41.89
CA PHE A 574 -21.07 4.02 41.55
C PHE A 574 -19.95 4.68 42.36
N ARG A 575 -19.96 4.54 43.69
CA ARG A 575 -18.89 5.09 44.54
C ARG A 575 -17.50 4.61 44.13
N SER A 576 -17.36 3.32 43.81
CA SER A 576 -16.10 2.73 43.35
C SER A 576 -15.63 3.29 41.99
N LEU A 577 -16.56 3.49 41.05
CA LEU A 577 -16.27 4.16 39.78
C LEU A 577 -15.83 5.62 40.00
N MET A 578 -16.42 6.30 41.00
CA MET A 578 -16.12 7.69 41.32
C MET A 578 -14.85 7.87 42.17
N SER A 579 -14.47 6.90 43.00
CA SER A 579 -13.22 6.90 43.79
C SER A 579 -12.03 6.36 43.00
N GLY A 580 -12.27 5.61 41.92
CA GLY A 580 -11.25 4.97 41.11
C GLY A 580 -10.64 3.70 41.74
N GLU A 581 -11.28 3.14 42.76
CA GLU A 581 -10.82 1.97 43.55
C GLU A 581 -11.34 0.62 43.00
N GLY A 582 -12.03 0.61 41.86
CA GLY A 582 -12.66 -0.59 41.30
C GLY A 582 -11.68 -1.58 40.66
N ASP A 583 -11.14 -2.47 41.48
CA ASP A 583 -10.43 -3.68 41.08
C ASP A 583 -11.41 -4.66 40.39
N PHE A 584 -11.48 -4.67 39.05
CA PHE A 584 -12.43 -5.49 38.29
C PHE A 584 -11.78 -6.35 37.18
N LEU A 585 -10.55 -6.82 37.40
CA LEU A 585 -9.88 -7.80 36.55
C LEU A 585 -9.69 -9.18 37.21
N ALA A 586 -10.56 -9.57 38.14
CA ALA A 586 -10.67 -10.98 38.53
C ALA A 586 -11.27 -11.79 37.36
N LEU A 587 -10.40 -12.25 36.45
CA LEU A 587 -10.67 -13.32 35.50
C LEU A 587 -11.04 -14.59 36.29
N ALA A 588 -12.02 -15.34 35.80
CA ALA A 588 -12.40 -16.63 36.37
C ALA A 588 -11.16 -17.52 36.58
N PRO A 589 -11.10 -18.35 37.65
CA PRO A 589 -9.96 -19.20 37.91
C PRO A 589 -9.81 -20.19 36.75
N ALA A 590 -8.84 -19.94 35.89
CA ALA A 590 -8.43 -20.84 34.81
C ALA A 590 -7.07 -21.45 35.17
N GLU A 591 -6.92 -22.74 34.88
CA GLU A 591 -5.73 -23.54 35.13
C GLU A 591 -4.44 -22.82 34.72
N GLN A 592 -3.40 -22.91 35.55
CA GLN A 592 -2.06 -22.40 35.24
C GLN A 592 -1.57 -22.97 33.91
N ARG A 593 -1.49 -22.09 32.89
CA ARG A 593 -1.01 -22.46 31.55
C ARG A 593 0.51 -22.35 31.49
N ALA A 594 1.15 -23.16 30.66
CA ALA A 594 2.60 -23.10 30.45
C ALA A 594 3.01 -21.73 29.90
N LEU A 595 4.00 -21.08 30.52
CA LEU A 595 4.54 -19.77 30.11
C LEU A 595 5.27 -19.82 28.77
N TRP A 596 5.87 -20.96 28.48
CA TRP A 596 6.64 -21.25 27.26
C TRP A 596 6.13 -22.55 26.63
N PRO A 597 4.91 -22.56 26.08
CA PRO A 597 4.38 -23.77 25.46
C PRO A 597 5.24 -24.14 24.25
N THR A 598 5.61 -25.43 24.15
CA THR A 598 6.19 -26.02 22.94
C THR A 598 5.10 -26.15 21.89
N THR A 599 4.62 -25.04 21.35
CA THR A 599 3.84 -25.07 20.12
C THR A 599 4.74 -25.61 19.01
N PRO A 600 4.21 -26.34 18.01
CA PRO A 600 4.96 -26.58 16.79
C PRO A 600 5.27 -25.19 16.27
N THR A 601 6.54 -24.83 16.30
CA THR A 601 7.02 -23.61 15.67
C THR A 601 6.38 -23.58 14.29
N VAL A 602 5.52 -22.58 14.04
CA VAL A 602 5.65 -21.91 12.75
C VAL A 602 7.09 -21.44 12.82
N LYS A 603 7.99 -22.26 12.29
CA LYS A 603 9.36 -21.86 12.07
C LYS A 603 9.21 -20.62 11.20
N SER A 604 9.26 -19.43 11.81
CA SER A 604 10.05 -18.39 11.18
C SER A 604 11.37 -19.09 10.89
N ASP A 605 11.75 -19.08 9.63
CA ASP A 605 12.99 -19.68 9.13
C ASP A 605 14.22 -18.92 9.69
N ASP A 606 14.25 -18.64 11.01
CA ASP A 606 15.44 -18.32 11.78
C ASP A 606 16.23 -19.61 12.03
N ALA A 607 16.50 -20.31 10.92
CA ALA A 607 17.66 -21.16 10.86
C ALA A 607 18.87 -20.22 10.97
N HIS A 608 19.50 -20.24 12.14
CA HIS A 608 20.92 -19.93 12.25
C HIS A 608 21.64 -20.50 11.02
N GLU A 609 22.27 -19.59 10.31
CA GLU A 609 23.02 -19.74 9.08
C GLU A 609 23.76 -21.08 8.99
N ARG A 610 23.16 -22.04 8.29
CA ARG A 610 23.95 -22.94 7.44
C ARG A 610 23.68 -22.51 6.02
N GLN A 611 24.51 -21.57 5.54
CA GLN A 611 24.72 -21.42 4.10
C GLN A 611 24.91 -22.83 3.54
N PRO A 612 24.08 -23.30 2.59
CA PRO A 612 24.36 -24.57 1.94
C PRO A 612 25.78 -24.47 1.40
N PRO A 613 26.64 -25.49 1.61
CA PRO A 613 28.04 -25.42 1.21
C PRO A 613 28.11 -24.95 -0.24
N ALA A 614 28.94 -23.92 -0.47
CA ALA A 614 29.12 -23.26 -1.75
C ALA A 614 29.34 -24.29 -2.86
N GLY A 615 28.26 -24.67 -3.54
CA GLY A 615 28.34 -25.60 -4.66
C GLY A 615 29.11 -24.89 -5.76
N LYS A 616 30.14 -25.53 -6.33
CA LYS A 616 30.92 -24.98 -7.47
C LYS A 616 30.09 -24.86 -8.77
N GLY A 617 28.77 -25.06 -8.71
CA GLY A 617 27.84 -25.07 -9.84
C GLY A 617 27.59 -23.68 -10.43
N PHE A 618 27.20 -23.66 -11.70
CA PHE A 618 26.86 -22.44 -12.44
C PHE A 618 25.78 -21.59 -11.73
N VAL A 619 24.74 -22.22 -11.19
CA VAL A 619 23.64 -21.53 -10.50
C VAL A 619 24.16 -20.76 -9.28
N ASP A 620 25.02 -21.37 -8.46
CA ASP A 620 25.56 -20.72 -7.26
C ASP A 620 26.40 -19.48 -7.62
N ARG A 621 27.26 -19.58 -8.65
CA ARG A 621 28.06 -18.45 -9.15
C ARG A 621 27.18 -17.31 -9.66
N MET A 622 26.07 -17.63 -10.33
CA MET A 622 25.15 -16.61 -10.84
C MET A 622 24.33 -15.98 -9.71
N THR A 623 24.02 -16.70 -8.64
CA THR A 623 23.22 -16.16 -7.52
C THR A 623 24.03 -15.36 -6.48
N ARG A 624 25.36 -15.32 -6.59
CA ARG A 624 26.22 -14.52 -5.71
C ARG A 624 26.11 -13.02 -6.01
N VAL A 625 25.84 -12.26 -4.95
CA VAL A 625 25.84 -10.80 -4.95
C VAL A 625 27.28 -10.27 -5.02
N PRO A 626 27.57 -9.17 -5.72
CA PRO A 626 28.92 -8.59 -5.77
C PRO A 626 29.33 -8.01 -4.40
N GLU A 627 30.15 -8.73 -3.62
CA GLU A 627 30.54 -8.32 -2.26
C GLU A 627 31.23 -6.94 -2.21
N ARG A 628 31.99 -6.56 -3.24
CA ARG A 628 32.57 -5.21 -3.33
C ARG A 628 31.50 -4.11 -3.36
N ALA A 629 30.39 -4.33 -4.07
CA ALA A 629 29.28 -3.37 -4.13
C ALA A 629 28.55 -3.29 -2.78
N VAL A 630 28.39 -4.44 -2.11
CA VAL A 630 27.81 -4.52 -0.75
C VAL A 630 28.68 -3.76 0.25
N GLN A 631 30.00 -3.95 0.22
CA GLN A 631 30.94 -3.24 1.08
C GLN A 631 30.90 -1.73 0.85
N MET A 632 30.89 -1.27 -0.41
CA MET A 632 30.74 0.15 -0.73
C MET A 632 29.40 0.72 -0.23
N ALA A 633 28.33 -0.04 -0.37
CA ALA A 633 27.00 0.35 0.10
C ALA A 633 26.94 0.48 1.63
N LEU A 634 27.50 -0.48 2.36
CA LEU A 634 27.56 -0.45 3.83
C LEU A 634 28.51 0.63 4.35
N ALA A 635 29.63 0.88 3.65
CA ALA A 635 30.57 1.94 3.98
C ALA A 635 30.06 3.35 3.62
N GLY A 636 28.82 3.49 3.13
CA GLY A 636 28.23 4.78 2.80
C GLY A 636 28.82 5.47 1.56
N HIS A 637 29.64 4.79 0.78
CA HIS A 637 30.28 5.37 -0.40
C HIS A 637 29.25 5.57 -1.54
N GLY A 638 29.38 6.68 -2.27
CA GLY A 638 28.52 7.00 -3.41
C GLY A 638 27.28 7.85 -3.07
N ARG A 639 27.37 9.16 -3.33
CA ARG A 639 26.23 10.12 -3.23
C ARG A 639 25.25 10.03 -4.41
N GLN A 640 25.61 9.27 -5.45
CA GLN A 640 24.81 9.11 -6.66
C GLN A 640 24.64 7.62 -6.99
N VAL A 641 23.44 7.24 -7.43
CA VAL A 641 23.12 5.90 -7.92
C VAL A 641 24.08 5.43 -9.02
N SER A 642 24.57 6.34 -9.88
CA SER A 642 25.55 6.04 -10.93
C SER A 642 26.82 5.39 -10.39
N SER A 643 27.32 5.83 -9.23
CA SER A 643 28.51 5.27 -8.59
C SER A 643 28.30 3.83 -8.06
N LEU A 644 27.05 3.46 -7.77
CA LEU A 644 26.67 2.10 -7.36
C LEU A 644 26.52 1.14 -8.55
N LEU A 645 26.47 1.65 -9.79
CA LEU A 645 26.40 0.84 -11.00
C LEU A 645 27.78 0.37 -11.48
N THR A 646 28.84 1.11 -11.18
CA THR A 646 30.21 0.85 -11.64
C THR A 646 30.71 -0.58 -11.34
N PRO A 647 30.51 -1.16 -10.14
CA PRO A 647 30.96 -2.52 -9.82
C PRO A 647 30.25 -3.62 -10.64
N VAL A 648 29.08 -3.30 -11.20
CA VAL A 648 28.18 -4.25 -11.89
C VAL A 648 28.18 -4.00 -13.41
N ALA A 649 28.79 -2.90 -13.88
CA ALA A 649 28.75 -2.45 -15.28
C ALA A 649 29.25 -3.51 -16.29
N TRP A 650 30.27 -4.29 -15.95
CA TRP A 650 30.81 -5.35 -16.81
C TRP A 650 29.75 -6.41 -17.17
N MET A 651 28.77 -6.65 -16.31
CA MET A 651 27.70 -7.62 -16.54
C MET A 651 26.72 -7.12 -17.59
N PHE A 652 26.44 -5.81 -17.62
CA PHE A 652 25.65 -5.18 -18.67
C PHE A 652 26.39 -5.21 -20.02
N VAL A 653 27.71 -5.04 -20.01
CA VAL A 653 28.54 -5.16 -21.23
C VAL A 653 28.47 -6.57 -21.81
N ILE A 654 28.61 -7.62 -20.98
CA ILE A 654 28.45 -9.01 -21.43
C ILE A 654 27.05 -9.25 -21.99
N ALA A 655 26.00 -8.78 -21.31
CA ALA A 655 24.64 -8.91 -21.82
C ALA A 655 24.48 -8.20 -23.18
N ALA A 656 25.04 -7.00 -23.35
CA ALA A 656 25.00 -6.26 -24.61
C ALA A 656 25.77 -6.96 -25.75
N LEU A 657 26.93 -7.57 -25.45
CA LEU A 657 27.68 -8.35 -26.43
C LEU A 657 26.91 -9.61 -26.87
N LEU A 658 26.28 -10.31 -25.94
CA LEU A 658 25.43 -11.47 -26.25
C LEU A 658 24.22 -11.06 -27.10
N ILE A 659 23.62 -9.90 -26.81
CA ILE A 659 22.54 -9.32 -27.62
C ILE A 659 22.99 -9.02 -29.04
N ALA A 660 24.19 -8.46 -29.21
CA ALA A 660 24.74 -8.19 -30.54
C ALA A 660 25.01 -9.48 -31.31
N LEU A 661 25.54 -10.51 -30.65
CA LEU A 661 25.79 -11.81 -31.26
C LEU A 661 24.48 -12.54 -31.65
N ASP A 662 23.46 -12.49 -30.79
CA ASP A 662 22.11 -13.01 -31.05
C ASP A 662 21.47 -12.31 -32.27
N SER A 663 21.56 -10.97 -32.31
CA SER A 663 21.06 -10.18 -33.44
C SER A 663 21.77 -10.51 -34.74
N ALA A 664 23.11 -10.63 -34.71
CA ALA A 664 23.91 -10.99 -35.87
C ALA A 664 23.60 -12.42 -36.36
N ALA A 665 23.41 -13.37 -35.44
CA ALA A 665 23.00 -14.74 -35.79
C ALA A 665 21.61 -14.75 -36.44
N GLY A 666 20.64 -14.00 -35.90
CA GLY A 666 19.31 -13.87 -36.49
C GLY A 666 19.33 -13.31 -37.92
N VAL A 667 20.07 -12.23 -38.15
CA VAL A 667 20.28 -11.65 -39.49
C VAL A 667 21.00 -12.65 -40.42
N GLY A 668 22.02 -13.34 -39.91
CA GLY A 668 22.76 -14.36 -40.66
C GLY A 668 21.87 -15.50 -41.14
N VAL A 669 20.93 -15.97 -40.31
CA VAL A 669 19.95 -17.00 -40.72
C VAL A 669 19.08 -16.52 -41.87
N LEU A 670 18.63 -15.26 -41.86
CA LEU A 670 17.80 -14.71 -42.94
C LEU A 670 18.58 -14.60 -44.26
N VAL A 671 19.86 -14.20 -44.20
CA VAL A 671 20.73 -14.16 -45.39
C VAL A 671 21.00 -15.58 -45.91
N LEU A 672 21.19 -16.57 -45.04
CA LEU A 672 21.34 -17.97 -45.46
C LEU A 672 20.05 -18.53 -46.08
N LEU A 673 18.88 -18.12 -45.58
CA LEU A 673 17.60 -18.49 -46.18
C LEU A 673 17.48 -17.91 -47.60
N GLN A 674 17.88 -16.64 -47.80
CA GLN A 674 17.94 -16.00 -49.12
C GLN A 674 18.87 -16.73 -50.09
N ARG A 675 20.10 -17.04 -49.66
CA ARG A 675 21.05 -17.81 -50.48
C ARG A 675 20.54 -19.21 -50.80
N GLY A 676 19.85 -19.86 -49.86
CA GLY A 676 19.21 -21.14 -50.08
C GLY A 676 18.10 -21.08 -51.14
N ILE A 677 17.36 -19.98 -51.21
CA ILE A 677 16.34 -19.75 -52.24
C ILE A 677 17.01 -19.52 -53.61
N ASP A 678 17.98 -18.61 -53.69
CA ASP A 678 18.56 -18.21 -54.98
C ASP A 678 19.51 -19.25 -55.57
N SER A 679 20.49 -19.71 -54.78
CA SER A 679 21.52 -20.64 -55.25
C SER A 679 21.17 -22.10 -55.04
N GLY A 680 20.11 -22.39 -54.28
CA GLY A 680 19.60 -23.73 -54.07
C GLY A 680 18.33 -24.00 -54.87
N VAL A 681 17.22 -23.41 -54.44
CA VAL A 681 15.88 -23.70 -55.00
C VAL A 681 15.77 -23.26 -56.46
N ALA A 682 16.19 -22.04 -56.79
CA ALA A 682 16.11 -21.54 -58.17
C ALA A 682 17.15 -22.20 -59.11
N ALA A 683 18.32 -22.59 -58.59
CA ALA A 683 19.36 -23.27 -59.35
C ALA A 683 19.20 -24.81 -59.43
N GLY A 684 18.26 -25.37 -58.68
CA GLY A 684 18.03 -26.83 -58.62
C GLY A 684 19.13 -27.61 -57.88
N ASP A 685 19.88 -26.97 -56.98
CA ASP A 685 20.99 -27.60 -56.25
C ASP A 685 20.63 -27.92 -54.79
N MET A 686 20.37 -29.20 -54.53
CA MET A 686 20.04 -29.70 -53.19
C MET A 686 21.22 -29.60 -52.21
N SER A 687 22.46 -29.63 -52.69
CA SER A 687 23.65 -29.60 -51.83
C SER A 687 23.80 -28.22 -51.17
N THR A 688 23.58 -27.15 -51.94
CA THR A 688 23.56 -25.77 -51.44
C THR A 688 22.44 -25.54 -50.43
N ILE A 689 21.24 -26.11 -50.64
CA ILE A 689 20.14 -26.06 -49.66
C ILE A 689 20.56 -26.73 -48.35
N GLY A 690 21.15 -27.93 -48.42
CA GLY A 690 21.62 -28.68 -47.26
C GLY A 690 22.69 -27.92 -46.45
N ILE A 691 23.66 -27.31 -47.12
CA ILE A 691 24.71 -26.51 -46.47
C ILE A 691 24.12 -25.26 -45.81
N CYS A 692 23.25 -24.52 -46.52
CA CYS A 692 22.59 -23.34 -45.97
C CYS A 692 21.73 -23.69 -44.75
N ALA A 693 20.99 -24.81 -44.80
CA ALA A 693 20.19 -25.30 -43.69
C ALA A 693 21.04 -25.70 -42.48
N LEU A 694 22.18 -26.38 -42.69
CA LEU A 694 23.11 -26.75 -41.63
C LEU A 694 23.72 -25.53 -40.95
N LEU A 695 24.22 -24.57 -41.74
CA LEU A 695 24.78 -23.32 -41.22
C LEU A 695 23.72 -22.49 -40.49
N ALA A 696 22.49 -22.44 -41.01
CA ALA A 696 21.38 -21.77 -40.35
C ALA A 696 21.02 -22.44 -39.02
N LEU A 697 21.02 -23.77 -38.94
CA LEU A 697 20.79 -24.51 -37.71
C LEU A 697 21.89 -24.25 -36.66
N CYS A 698 23.15 -24.16 -37.09
CA CYS A 698 24.27 -23.75 -36.23
C CYS A 698 24.07 -22.33 -35.68
N LEU A 699 23.68 -21.37 -36.53
CA LEU A 699 23.39 -19.99 -36.09
C LEU A 699 22.18 -19.94 -35.13
N VAL A 700 21.14 -20.75 -35.36
CA VAL A 700 20.02 -20.86 -34.42
C VAL A 700 20.47 -21.42 -33.08
N ALA A 701 21.36 -22.41 -33.05
CA ALA A 701 21.91 -22.94 -31.80
C ALA A 701 22.76 -21.89 -31.05
N ILE A 702 23.55 -21.10 -31.79
CA ILE A 702 24.31 -19.98 -31.23
C ILE A 702 23.35 -18.92 -30.66
N GLY A 703 22.35 -18.48 -31.43
CA GLY A 703 21.34 -17.52 -30.99
C GLY A 703 20.57 -18.01 -29.77
N TRP A 704 20.17 -19.29 -29.74
CA TRP A 704 19.51 -19.91 -28.60
C TRP A 704 20.37 -19.86 -27.33
N CYS A 705 21.68 -20.14 -27.45
CA CYS A 705 22.63 -20.03 -26.34
C CYS A 705 22.81 -18.58 -25.88
N CYS A 706 22.99 -17.66 -26.83
CA CYS A 706 23.13 -16.22 -26.55
C CYS A 706 21.90 -15.67 -25.84
N TYR A 707 20.70 -16.02 -26.31
CA TYR A 707 19.45 -15.61 -25.68
C TYR A 707 19.30 -16.15 -24.25
N ALA A 708 19.65 -17.43 -24.04
CA ALA A 708 19.58 -18.01 -22.70
C ALA A 708 20.56 -17.32 -21.74
N LEU A 709 21.81 -17.10 -22.17
CA LEU A 709 22.83 -16.43 -21.36
C LEU A 709 22.52 -14.95 -21.12
N GLN A 710 22.11 -14.19 -22.14
CA GLN A 710 21.81 -12.77 -22.01
C GLN A 710 20.68 -12.53 -21.01
N THR A 711 19.66 -13.40 -20.99
CA THR A 711 18.55 -13.33 -20.03
C THR A 711 19.05 -13.48 -18.59
N ILE A 712 19.98 -14.41 -18.34
CA ILE A 712 20.51 -14.67 -17.00
C ILE A 712 21.47 -13.55 -16.56
N PHE A 713 22.36 -13.09 -17.45
CA PHE A 713 23.29 -11.99 -17.15
C PHE A 713 22.58 -10.65 -16.92
N ALA A 714 21.56 -10.34 -17.74
CA ALA A 714 20.73 -9.15 -17.55
C ALA A 714 19.98 -9.19 -16.21
N ALA A 715 19.37 -10.34 -15.86
CA ALA A 715 18.71 -10.51 -14.57
C ALA A 715 19.69 -10.38 -13.40
N ARG A 716 20.87 -11.01 -13.50
CA ARG A 716 21.91 -10.91 -12.46
C ARG A 716 22.38 -9.47 -12.27
N ALA A 717 22.60 -8.73 -13.35
CA ALA A 717 23.03 -7.34 -13.30
C ALA A 717 21.98 -6.46 -12.61
N ALA A 718 20.72 -6.58 -13.02
CA ALA A 718 19.61 -5.82 -12.43
C ALA A 718 19.38 -6.14 -10.95
N GLU A 719 19.36 -7.42 -10.57
CA GLU A 719 19.14 -7.84 -9.18
C GLU A 719 20.31 -7.44 -8.26
N SER A 720 21.55 -7.43 -8.78
CA SER A 720 22.72 -6.95 -8.03
C SER A 720 22.63 -5.45 -7.75
N VAL A 721 22.20 -4.66 -8.73
CA VAL A 721 21.96 -3.22 -8.55
C VAL A 721 20.83 -3.00 -7.55
N GLN A 722 19.72 -3.73 -7.69
CA GLN A 722 18.56 -3.59 -6.81
C GLN A 722 18.93 -3.89 -5.35
N HIS A 723 19.66 -4.97 -5.10
CA HIS A 723 20.18 -5.31 -3.76
C HIS A 723 21.05 -4.17 -3.21
N THR A 724 22.03 -3.71 -3.98
CA THR A 724 22.99 -2.69 -3.54
C THR A 724 22.29 -1.36 -3.23
N VAL A 725 21.40 -0.90 -4.12
CA VAL A 725 20.66 0.36 -3.94
C VAL A 725 19.71 0.25 -2.75
N ARG A 726 18.98 -0.87 -2.60
CA ARG A 726 18.05 -1.08 -1.47
C ARG A 726 18.81 -1.08 -0.14
N LEU A 727 19.91 -1.81 -0.06
CA LEU A 727 20.74 -1.89 1.14
C LEU A 727 21.35 -0.54 1.51
N ARG A 728 21.97 0.16 0.54
CA ARG A 728 22.54 1.50 0.74
C ARG A 728 21.49 2.50 1.21
N SER A 729 20.32 2.50 0.56
CA SER A 729 19.27 3.48 0.83
C SER A 729 18.58 3.20 2.16
N PHE A 730 18.34 1.93 2.51
CA PHE A 730 17.77 1.56 3.80
C PHE A 730 18.75 1.85 4.95
N SER A 731 20.02 1.45 4.80
CA SER A 731 21.05 1.76 5.78
C SER A 731 21.20 3.28 5.98
N HIS A 732 21.12 4.07 4.90
CA HIS A 732 21.11 5.52 5.00
C HIS A 732 19.88 6.05 5.73
N LEU A 733 18.69 5.58 5.38
CA LEU A 733 17.44 5.98 6.02
C LEU A 733 17.48 5.74 7.52
N LEU A 734 17.98 4.58 7.98
CA LEU A 734 18.10 4.28 9.40
C LEU A 734 19.08 5.22 10.13
N ARG A 735 20.10 5.74 9.41
CA ARG A 735 21.05 6.73 9.95
C ARG A 735 20.48 8.14 10.04
N LEU A 736 19.45 8.50 9.26
CA LEU A 736 18.91 9.86 9.31
C LEU A 736 18.27 10.16 10.66
N SER A 737 18.33 11.43 11.08
CA SER A 737 17.78 11.88 12.36
C SER A 737 16.26 11.68 12.44
N LEU A 738 15.70 11.54 13.65
CA LEU A 738 14.24 11.45 13.85
C LEU A 738 13.45 12.65 13.28
N PRO A 739 13.92 13.92 13.40
CA PRO A 739 13.27 15.07 12.76
C PRO A 739 13.05 14.88 11.26
N TRP A 740 14.04 14.33 10.56
CA TRP A 740 13.92 14.06 9.13
C TRP A 740 12.80 13.05 8.84
N HIS A 741 12.66 12.02 9.68
CA HIS A 741 11.62 11.00 9.56
C HIS A 741 10.22 11.55 9.80
N GLU A 742 10.04 12.37 10.84
CA GLU A 742 8.76 13.03 11.14
C GLU A 742 8.33 13.95 9.99
N LYS A 743 9.28 14.63 9.34
CA LYS A 743 9.01 15.49 8.17
C LYS A 743 8.64 14.71 6.89
N HIS A 744 9.05 13.45 6.76
CA HIS A 744 8.96 12.69 5.50
C HIS A 744 8.10 11.42 5.59
N ILE A 745 7.20 11.29 6.57
CA ILE A 745 6.36 10.10 6.82
C ILE A 745 5.82 9.45 5.53
N ASP A 746 5.23 10.24 4.64
CA ASP A 746 4.55 9.73 3.44
C ASP A 746 5.48 9.27 2.31
N SER A 747 6.73 9.73 2.32
CA SER A 747 7.66 9.49 1.21
C SER A 747 8.71 8.42 1.50
N ARG A 748 8.93 8.06 2.77
CA ARG A 748 9.96 7.11 3.20
C ARG A 748 9.79 5.71 2.60
N LEU A 749 8.59 5.14 2.69
CA LEU A 749 8.30 3.81 2.17
C LEU A 749 8.34 3.75 0.65
N THR A 750 7.79 4.77 -0.01
CA THR A 750 7.77 4.88 -1.49
C THR A 750 9.18 4.89 -2.07
N ARG A 751 10.13 5.57 -1.41
CA ARG A 751 11.55 5.58 -1.81
C ARG A 751 12.19 4.19 -1.73
N MET A 752 11.83 3.36 -0.75
CA MET A 752 12.40 2.02 -0.55
C MET A 752 11.77 0.93 -1.43
N THR A 753 10.51 1.14 -1.83
CA THR A 753 9.71 0.15 -2.54
C THR A 753 9.60 0.53 -4.01
N VAL A 754 8.80 1.54 -4.31
CA VAL A 754 8.41 1.93 -5.67
C VAL A 754 9.59 2.50 -6.46
N ASP A 755 10.40 3.37 -5.86
CA ASP A 755 11.50 4.03 -6.59
C ASP A 755 12.64 3.06 -6.93
N VAL A 756 13.06 2.26 -5.95
CA VAL A 756 14.07 1.21 -6.16
C VAL A 756 13.61 0.19 -7.19
N ASP A 757 12.36 -0.26 -7.09
CA ASP A 757 11.78 -1.24 -8.04
C ASP A 757 11.62 -0.65 -9.45
N SER A 758 11.25 0.62 -9.58
CA SER A 758 11.11 1.27 -10.89
C SER A 758 12.46 1.43 -11.60
N LEU A 759 13.51 1.81 -10.86
CA LEU A 759 14.87 1.84 -11.36
C LEU A 759 15.35 0.45 -11.80
N ALA A 760 15.13 -0.57 -10.95
CA ALA A 760 15.52 -1.94 -11.26
C ALA A 760 14.78 -2.51 -12.47
N ARG A 761 13.46 -2.30 -12.58
CA ARG A 761 12.65 -2.71 -13.74
C ARG A 761 13.14 -2.08 -15.03
N PHE A 762 13.55 -0.80 -15.01
CA PHE A 762 14.13 -0.15 -16.18
C PHE A 762 15.49 -0.76 -16.54
N LEU A 763 16.38 -1.00 -15.59
CA LEU A 763 17.67 -1.63 -15.87
C LEU A 763 17.52 -3.06 -16.38
N GLN A 764 16.57 -3.83 -15.86
CA GLN A 764 16.32 -5.21 -16.26
C GLN A 764 15.70 -5.32 -17.65
N ASN A 765 14.60 -4.58 -17.88
CA ASN A 765 13.79 -4.74 -19.08
C ASN A 765 13.99 -3.58 -20.05
N GLY A 766 14.00 -2.34 -19.57
CA GLY A 766 14.08 -1.14 -20.40
C GLY A 766 15.43 -0.99 -21.11
N LEU A 767 16.53 -1.00 -20.36
CA LEU A 767 17.89 -0.85 -20.89
C LEU A 767 18.27 -2.01 -21.80
N ALA A 768 18.04 -3.25 -21.36
CA ALA A 768 18.29 -4.43 -22.17
C ALA A 768 17.48 -4.40 -23.48
N SER A 769 16.17 -4.11 -23.41
CA SER A 769 15.33 -4.04 -24.61
C SER A 769 15.70 -2.87 -25.52
N ALA A 770 16.14 -1.73 -24.98
CA ALA A 770 16.63 -0.60 -25.77
C ALA A 770 17.91 -0.97 -26.51
N ALA A 771 18.86 -1.60 -25.82
CA ALA A 771 20.10 -2.08 -26.42
C ALA A 771 19.81 -3.11 -27.51
N THR A 772 18.98 -4.12 -27.24
CA THR A 772 18.52 -5.09 -28.25
C THR A 772 17.85 -4.38 -29.42
N SER A 773 16.89 -3.50 -29.17
CA SER A 773 16.15 -2.83 -30.24
C SER A 773 17.06 -2.00 -31.14
N ILE A 774 17.99 -1.23 -30.58
CA ILE A 774 18.92 -0.39 -31.35
C ILE A 774 19.89 -1.27 -32.15
N VAL A 775 20.50 -2.27 -31.51
CA VAL A 775 21.48 -3.15 -32.15
C VAL A 775 20.84 -3.98 -33.26
N THR A 776 19.67 -4.58 -33.01
CA THR A 776 18.92 -5.34 -34.01
C THR A 776 18.47 -4.44 -35.16
N MET A 777 17.96 -3.24 -34.89
CA MET A 777 17.51 -2.29 -35.92
C MET A 777 18.68 -1.86 -36.83
N VAL A 778 19.84 -1.52 -36.25
CA VAL A 778 21.04 -1.15 -37.01
C VAL A 778 21.57 -2.33 -37.81
N ALA A 779 21.62 -3.53 -37.21
CA ALA A 779 22.08 -4.74 -37.89
C ALA A 779 21.19 -5.11 -39.09
N ILE A 780 19.87 -5.02 -38.93
CA ILE A 780 18.91 -5.27 -40.01
C ILE A 780 19.01 -4.21 -41.10
N ALA A 781 19.09 -2.91 -40.74
CA ALA A 781 19.27 -1.84 -41.73
C ALA A 781 20.55 -2.04 -42.54
N ALA A 782 21.67 -2.35 -41.87
CA ALA A 782 22.94 -2.63 -42.53
C ALA A 782 22.84 -3.82 -43.49
N ALA A 783 22.14 -4.89 -43.09
CA ALA A 783 21.88 -6.04 -43.95
C ALA A 783 21.00 -5.69 -45.16
N MET A 784 19.97 -4.86 -44.98
CA MET A 784 19.13 -4.38 -46.09
C MET A 784 19.95 -3.57 -47.10
N PHE A 785 20.78 -2.64 -46.65
CA PHE A 785 21.68 -1.88 -47.53
C PHE A 785 22.73 -2.75 -48.22
N TRP A 786 23.20 -3.81 -47.55
CA TRP A 786 24.13 -4.76 -48.14
C TRP A 786 23.49 -5.64 -49.22
N LEU A 787 22.20 -5.97 -49.09
CA LEU A 787 21.46 -6.75 -50.08
C LEU A 787 21.03 -5.90 -51.30
N ASP A 788 20.33 -4.79 -51.10
CA ASP A 788 19.97 -3.85 -52.18
C ASP A 788 19.70 -2.44 -51.64
N PRO A 789 20.50 -1.42 -52.02
CA PRO A 789 20.34 -0.05 -51.50
C PRO A 789 19.01 0.65 -51.87
N ILE A 790 18.42 0.36 -53.03
CA ILE A 790 17.22 1.04 -53.53
C ILE A 790 15.98 0.52 -52.77
N LEU A 791 15.88 -0.80 -52.61
CA LEU A 791 14.86 -1.43 -51.78
C LEU A 791 15.03 -1.08 -50.30
N ALA A 792 16.27 -0.94 -49.82
CA ALA A 792 16.54 -0.47 -48.46
C ALA A 792 16.01 0.95 -48.24
N LEU A 793 16.30 1.90 -49.15
CA LEU A 793 15.76 3.26 -49.07
C LEU A 793 14.23 3.29 -49.15
N THR A 794 13.64 2.45 -50.01
CA THR A 794 12.18 2.30 -50.12
C THR A 794 11.59 1.81 -48.80
N ALA A 795 12.15 0.75 -48.23
CA ALA A 795 11.72 0.18 -46.96
C ALA A 795 11.86 1.16 -45.78
N LEU A 796 12.94 1.94 -45.76
CA LEU A 796 13.24 2.91 -44.71
C LEU A 796 12.53 4.25 -44.88
N SER A 797 11.86 4.50 -46.01
CA SER A 797 11.12 5.73 -46.27
C SER A 797 9.98 5.99 -45.27
N ALA A 798 9.43 4.95 -44.63
CA ALA A 798 8.42 5.10 -43.59
C ALA A 798 9.00 5.52 -42.22
N VAL A 799 10.33 5.42 -42.02
CA VAL A 799 10.97 5.73 -40.74
C VAL A 799 10.81 7.20 -40.33
N PRO A 800 11.06 8.21 -41.19
CA PRO A 800 10.80 9.62 -40.85
C PRO A 800 9.34 9.87 -40.47
N VAL A 801 8.39 9.23 -41.14
CA VAL A 801 6.94 9.33 -40.84
C VAL A 801 6.64 8.74 -39.47
N VAL A 802 7.20 7.57 -39.16
CA VAL A 802 7.08 6.93 -37.84
C VAL A 802 7.71 7.79 -36.74
N MET A 803 8.88 8.39 -36.98
CA MET A 803 9.53 9.30 -36.02
C MET A 803 8.67 10.53 -35.75
N LEU A 804 8.10 11.15 -36.78
CA LEU A 804 7.19 12.29 -36.65
C LEU A 804 5.93 11.89 -35.86
N ALA A 805 5.30 10.76 -36.21
CA ALA A 805 4.13 10.25 -35.51
C ALA A 805 4.43 9.94 -34.03
N THR A 806 5.61 9.38 -33.74
CA THR A 806 6.08 9.14 -32.37
C THR A 806 6.21 10.45 -31.60
N TRP A 807 6.78 11.48 -32.23
CA TRP A 807 6.92 12.81 -31.62
C TRP A 807 5.56 13.47 -31.34
N ILE A 808 4.63 13.42 -32.30
CA ILE A 808 3.25 13.93 -32.13
C ILE A 808 2.54 13.17 -31.01
N TYR A 809 2.58 11.84 -31.03
CA TYR A 809 1.99 10.99 -30.00
C TYR A 809 2.50 11.34 -28.61
N ARG A 810 3.82 11.53 -28.45
CA ARG A 810 4.41 11.94 -27.16
C ARG A 810 3.90 13.30 -26.71
N ARG A 811 3.91 14.29 -27.61
CA ARG A 811 3.46 15.66 -27.29
C ARG A 811 2.00 15.70 -26.83
N LEU A 812 1.13 14.86 -27.38
CA LEU A 812 -0.30 14.82 -27.06
C LEU A 812 -0.65 13.88 -25.89
N SER A 813 0.01 12.72 -25.79
CA SER A 813 -0.34 11.68 -24.80
C SER A 813 0.25 11.93 -23.43
N SER A 814 1.50 12.42 -23.31
CA SER A 814 2.15 12.61 -22.01
C SER A 814 1.37 13.53 -21.07
N PRO A 815 0.82 14.69 -21.53
CA PRO A 815 -0.03 15.55 -20.70
C PRO A 815 -1.33 14.85 -20.28
N ALA A 816 -1.97 14.11 -21.18
CA ALA A 816 -3.23 13.41 -20.89
C ALA A 816 -3.04 12.29 -19.84
N TYR A 817 -1.94 11.55 -19.91
CA TYR A 817 -1.57 10.56 -18.90
C TYR A 817 -1.22 11.21 -17.55
N ALA A 818 -0.53 12.35 -17.57
CA ALA A 818 -0.24 13.11 -16.35
C ALA A 818 -1.53 13.60 -15.66
N GLN A 819 -2.47 14.14 -16.43
CA GLN A 819 -3.77 14.57 -15.91
C GLN A 819 -4.59 13.39 -15.38
N ALA A 820 -4.62 12.25 -16.09
CA ALA A 820 -5.30 11.05 -15.60
C ALA A 820 -4.72 10.53 -14.27
N ARG A 821 -3.40 10.68 -14.04
CA ARG A 821 -2.75 10.34 -12.77
C ARG A 821 -3.18 11.27 -11.62
N LEU A 822 -3.40 12.55 -11.90
CA LEU A 822 -3.91 13.50 -10.90
C LEU A 822 -5.37 13.19 -10.53
N GLU A 823 -6.22 12.91 -11.53
CA GLU A 823 -7.64 12.61 -11.29
C GLU A 823 -7.85 11.29 -10.52
N ILE A 824 -7.08 10.23 -10.79
CA ILE A 824 -7.17 9.00 -9.98
C ILE A 824 -6.70 9.22 -8.53
N GLY A 825 -5.75 10.13 -8.31
CA GLY A 825 -5.33 10.54 -6.97
C GLY A 825 -6.47 11.17 -6.16
N LYS A 826 -7.29 12.03 -6.79
CA LYS A 826 -8.49 12.61 -6.17
C LYS A 826 -9.54 11.55 -5.84
N VAL A 827 -9.78 10.60 -6.74
CA VAL A 827 -10.72 9.49 -6.50
C VAL A 827 -10.27 8.65 -5.31
N ASN A 828 -8.98 8.28 -5.25
CA ASN A 828 -8.45 7.41 -4.20
C ASN A 828 -8.41 8.10 -2.82
N SER A 829 -7.97 9.35 -2.75
CA SER A 829 -7.95 10.13 -1.49
C SER A 829 -9.37 10.32 -0.92
N THR A 830 -10.31 10.74 -1.77
CA THR A 830 -11.73 10.87 -1.38
C THR A 830 -12.28 9.53 -0.90
N LEU A 831 -12.03 8.44 -1.63
CA LEU A 831 -12.51 7.12 -1.23
C LEU A 831 -11.91 6.66 0.11
N GLN A 832 -10.61 6.85 0.32
CA GLN A 832 -9.91 6.51 1.57
C GLN A 832 -10.49 7.26 2.77
N GLU A 833 -10.74 8.55 2.59
CA GLU A 833 -11.33 9.41 3.61
C GLU A 833 -12.76 8.97 3.95
N LYS A 834 -13.63 8.80 2.95
CA LYS A 834 -15.04 8.45 3.17
C LYS A 834 -15.22 7.06 3.78
N VAL A 835 -14.37 6.10 3.40
CA VAL A 835 -14.36 4.77 4.03
C VAL A 835 -13.88 4.85 5.48
N SER A 836 -12.87 5.67 5.79
CA SER A 836 -12.41 5.86 7.17
C SER A 836 -13.44 6.54 8.07
N GLY A 837 -14.18 7.51 7.52
CA GLY A 837 -15.21 8.27 8.23
C GLY A 837 -16.63 7.72 8.05
N MET A 838 -16.80 6.45 7.65
CA MET A 838 -18.10 5.92 7.19
C MET A 838 -19.22 6.06 8.22
N ARG A 839 -18.93 5.85 9.51
CA ARG A 839 -19.91 6.04 10.59
C ARG A 839 -20.44 7.47 10.65
N VAL A 840 -19.56 8.45 10.46
CA VAL A 840 -19.94 9.88 10.38
C VAL A 840 -20.73 10.18 9.12
N VAL A 841 -20.35 9.62 7.97
CA VAL A 841 -21.14 9.76 6.73
C VAL A 841 -22.57 9.23 6.94
N GLN A 842 -22.69 8.09 7.62
CA GLN A 842 -23.98 7.43 7.86
C GLN A 842 -24.83 8.09 8.94
N SER A 843 -24.23 8.58 10.04
CA SER A 843 -24.96 9.25 11.12
C SER A 843 -25.60 10.56 10.64
N HIS A 844 -24.94 11.27 9.73
CA HIS A 844 -25.47 12.51 9.14
C HIS A 844 -26.29 12.29 7.86
N GLY A 845 -26.54 11.05 7.44
CA GLY A 845 -27.39 10.76 6.27
C GLY A 845 -26.83 11.22 4.92
N GLN A 846 -25.51 11.39 4.80
CA GLN A 846 -24.84 11.98 3.62
C GLN A 846 -24.43 10.97 2.53
N GLN A 847 -24.81 9.70 2.65
CA GLN A 847 -24.34 8.62 1.77
C GLN A 847 -24.63 8.92 0.28
N LYS A 848 -25.85 9.38 -0.05
CA LYS A 848 -26.24 9.65 -1.45
C LYS A 848 -25.43 10.77 -2.09
N GLN A 849 -25.17 11.85 -1.35
CA GLN A 849 -24.44 13.01 -1.85
C GLN A 849 -22.95 12.66 -2.05
N GLU A 850 -22.36 11.93 -1.11
CA GLU A 850 -20.98 11.47 -1.23
C GLU A 850 -20.81 10.44 -2.35
N ALA A 851 -21.77 9.54 -2.55
CA ALA A 851 -21.78 8.65 -3.70
C ALA A 851 -21.87 9.40 -5.03
N ALA A 852 -22.68 10.46 -5.11
CA ALA A 852 -22.76 11.30 -6.31
C ALA A 852 -21.44 12.04 -6.58
N ARG A 853 -20.82 12.60 -5.53
CA ARG A 853 -19.51 13.28 -5.62
C ARG A 853 -18.42 12.32 -6.10
N LEU A 854 -18.35 11.11 -5.54
CA LEU A 854 -17.37 10.10 -5.95
C LEU A 854 -17.61 9.63 -7.40
N ARG A 855 -18.87 9.44 -7.81
CA ARG A 855 -19.20 9.11 -9.21
C ARG A 855 -18.73 10.20 -10.16
N ALA A 856 -18.97 11.47 -9.85
CA ALA A 856 -18.51 12.60 -10.67
C ALA A 856 -16.97 12.63 -10.81
N LEU A 857 -16.24 12.41 -9.71
CA LEU A 857 -14.77 12.29 -9.76
C LEU A 857 -14.32 11.09 -10.61
N SER A 858 -14.99 9.94 -10.47
CA SER A 858 -14.70 8.72 -11.23
C SER A 858 -15.01 8.91 -12.74
N ASP A 859 -16.05 9.66 -13.08
CA ASP A 859 -16.42 10.02 -14.46
C ASP A 859 -15.39 10.97 -15.08
N ASN A 860 -14.91 11.98 -14.34
CA ASN A 860 -13.83 12.88 -14.79
C ASN A 860 -12.52 12.10 -15.06
N PHE A 861 -12.18 11.18 -14.16
CA PHE A 861 -11.07 10.25 -14.37
C PHE A 861 -11.29 9.41 -15.64
N ARG A 862 -12.47 8.81 -15.82
CA ARG A 862 -12.81 8.02 -17.00
C ARG A 862 -12.65 8.83 -18.28
N ALA A 863 -13.23 10.03 -18.36
CA ALA A 863 -13.17 10.89 -19.54
C ALA A 863 -11.73 11.25 -19.93
N THR A 864 -10.93 11.66 -18.94
CA THR A 864 -9.51 12.00 -19.14
C THR A 864 -8.72 10.77 -19.61
N ARG A 865 -8.98 9.60 -19.03
CA ARG A 865 -8.32 8.36 -19.39
C ARG A 865 -8.72 7.83 -20.77
N VAL A 866 -9.98 8.00 -21.17
CA VAL A 866 -10.47 7.68 -22.53
C VAL A 866 -9.74 8.56 -23.57
N ARG A 867 -9.52 9.85 -23.29
CA ARG A 867 -8.74 10.72 -24.18
C ARG A 867 -7.32 10.20 -24.39
N ALA A 868 -6.64 9.79 -23.32
CA ALA A 868 -5.30 9.18 -23.41
C ALA A 868 -5.33 7.87 -24.23
N GLN A 869 -6.35 7.03 -24.00
CA GLN A 869 -6.54 5.78 -24.73
C GLN A 869 -6.78 6.00 -26.23
N LYS A 870 -7.47 7.07 -26.65
CA LYS A 870 -7.67 7.41 -28.06
C LYS A 870 -6.36 7.68 -28.78
N TYR A 871 -5.41 8.39 -28.17
CA TYR A 871 -4.09 8.60 -28.76
C TYR A 871 -3.36 7.27 -28.99
N LEU A 872 -3.42 6.36 -28.02
CA LEU A 872 -2.83 5.03 -28.12
C LEU A 872 -3.48 4.19 -29.24
N ALA A 873 -4.82 4.28 -29.36
CA ALA A 873 -5.61 3.55 -30.34
C ALA A 873 -5.37 4.03 -31.78
N VAL A 874 -4.93 5.28 -31.99
CA VAL A 874 -4.50 5.77 -33.31
C VAL A 874 -3.05 5.41 -33.58
N TYR A 875 -2.17 5.64 -32.60
CA TYR A 875 -0.73 5.56 -32.78
C TYR A 875 -0.24 4.16 -33.18
N PHE A 876 -0.60 3.11 -32.43
CA PHE A 876 -0.09 1.76 -32.73
C PHE A 876 -0.61 1.21 -34.07
N PRO A 877 -1.92 1.31 -34.40
CA PRO A 877 -2.38 0.93 -35.72
C PRO A 877 -1.72 1.73 -36.84
N PHE A 878 -1.44 3.02 -36.63
CA PHE A 878 -0.74 3.84 -37.61
C PHE A 878 0.68 3.34 -37.87
N LEU A 879 1.40 2.87 -36.84
CA LEU A 879 2.71 2.22 -37.03
C LEU A 879 2.61 0.93 -37.85
N THR A 880 1.58 0.11 -37.60
CA THR A 880 1.32 -1.09 -38.40
C THR A 880 1.03 -0.72 -39.85
N PHE A 881 0.19 0.29 -40.08
CA PHE A 881 -0.10 0.81 -41.41
C PHE A 881 1.17 1.26 -42.16
N CYS A 882 2.06 2.03 -41.52
CA CYS A 882 3.34 2.41 -42.13
C CYS A 882 4.20 1.19 -42.49
N THR A 883 4.18 0.14 -41.66
CA THR A 883 4.91 -1.10 -41.91
C THR A 883 4.34 -1.84 -43.12
N GLU A 884 3.01 -1.97 -43.21
CA GLU A 884 2.31 -2.63 -44.31
C GLU A 884 2.37 -1.83 -45.62
N ALA A 885 2.34 -0.49 -45.54
CA ALA A 885 2.59 0.38 -46.68
C ALA A 885 4.03 0.22 -47.21
N ALA A 886 5.02 0.10 -46.32
CA ALA A 886 6.39 -0.21 -46.71
C ALA A 886 6.49 -1.60 -47.37
N TYR A 887 5.75 -2.60 -46.88
CA TYR A 887 5.64 -3.91 -47.54
C TYR A 887 5.08 -3.80 -48.96
N ALA A 888 4.00 -3.04 -49.15
CA ALA A 888 3.40 -2.84 -50.48
C ALA A 888 4.35 -2.10 -51.44
N ALA A 889 5.08 -1.09 -50.96
CA ALA A 889 6.07 -0.36 -51.75
C ALA A 889 7.27 -1.24 -52.14
N VAL A 890 7.80 -2.02 -51.19
CA VAL A 890 8.87 -3.01 -51.41
C VAL A 890 8.41 -4.09 -52.38
N LEU A 891 7.15 -4.53 -52.31
CA LEU A 891 6.59 -5.47 -53.26
C LEU A 891 6.54 -4.88 -54.66
N LEU A 892 5.99 -3.67 -54.82
CA LEU A 892 5.83 -3.04 -56.13
C LEU A 892 7.17 -2.81 -56.82
N ILE A 893 8.13 -2.21 -56.12
CA ILE A 893 9.47 -1.90 -56.67
C ILE A 893 10.31 -3.18 -56.80
N GLY A 894 10.23 -4.07 -55.82
CA GLY A 894 10.99 -5.32 -55.82
C GLY A 894 10.51 -6.31 -56.88
N ALA A 895 9.21 -6.53 -57.00
CA ALA A 895 8.63 -7.43 -58.00
C ALA A 895 8.87 -6.94 -59.44
N THR A 896 8.80 -5.63 -59.68
CA THR A 896 9.12 -5.05 -61.00
C THR A 896 10.59 -5.21 -61.36
N ARG A 897 11.51 -5.04 -60.40
CA ARG A 897 12.96 -5.27 -60.62
C ARG A 897 13.32 -6.75 -60.77
N VAL A 898 12.59 -7.65 -60.11
CA VAL A 898 12.72 -9.11 -60.34
C VAL A 898 12.23 -9.47 -61.74
N ALA A 899 11.08 -8.96 -62.17
CA ALA A 899 10.56 -9.18 -63.52
C ALA A 899 11.49 -8.61 -64.62
N GLY A 900 12.16 -7.48 -64.33
CA GLY A 900 13.19 -6.89 -65.19
C GLY A 900 14.54 -7.61 -65.16
N GLY A 901 14.70 -8.65 -64.33
CA GLY A 901 15.96 -9.40 -64.19
C GLY A 901 17.07 -8.67 -63.44
N GLU A 902 16.79 -7.51 -62.84
CA GLU A 902 17.77 -6.70 -62.09
C GLU A 902 18.06 -7.24 -60.69
N MET A 903 17.19 -8.11 -60.16
CA MET A 903 17.27 -8.65 -58.81
C MET A 903 16.74 -10.09 -58.75
N THR A 904 17.26 -10.88 -57.81
CA THR A 904 16.78 -12.26 -57.59
C THR A 904 15.51 -12.31 -56.73
N PRO A 905 14.62 -13.30 -56.92
CA PRO A 905 13.44 -13.51 -56.07
C PRO A 905 13.78 -13.76 -54.60
N GLY A 906 14.93 -14.35 -54.29
CA GLY A 906 15.39 -14.58 -52.92
C GLY A 906 15.73 -13.29 -52.19
N ILE A 907 16.29 -12.26 -52.88
CA ILE A 907 16.48 -10.94 -52.26
C ILE A 907 15.12 -10.35 -51.87
N LEU A 908 14.12 -10.41 -52.76
CA LEU A 908 12.77 -9.93 -52.44
C LEU A 908 12.18 -10.67 -51.22
N ALA A 909 12.30 -12.00 -51.17
CA ALA A 909 11.86 -12.80 -50.02
C ALA A 909 12.61 -12.42 -48.72
N ALA A 910 13.91 -12.16 -48.80
CA ALA A 910 14.73 -11.71 -47.67
C ALA A 910 14.26 -10.35 -47.14
N PHE A 911 13.99 -9.39 -48.02
CA PHE A 911 13.46 -8.07 -47.67
C PHE A 911 12.12 -8.19 -46.94
N PHE A 912 11.23 -9.08 -47.36
CA PHE A 912 9.96 -9.31 -46.67
C PHE A 912 10.14 -9.82 -45.22
N LEU A 913 11.11 -10.71 -44.99
CA LEU A 913 11.40 -11.22 -43.65
C LEU A 913 12.13 -10.17 -42.79
N LEU A 914 13.05 -9.40 -43.38
CA LEU A 914 13.82 -8.35 -42.70
C LEU A 914 12.92 -7.16 -42.30
N LEU A 915 11.99 -6.74 -43.15
CA LEU A 915 11.11 -5.59 -42.89
C LEU A 915 10.28 -5.79 -41.61
N GLY A 916 9.71 -6.98 -41.42
CA GLY A 916 8.90 -7.31 -40.25
C GLY A 916 9.73 -7.33 -38.96
N GLN A 917 10.99 -7.73 -39.05
CA GLN A 917 11.92 -7.69 -37.91
C GLN A 917 12.49 -6.29 -37.65
N PHE A 918 12.55 -5.40 -38.65
CA PHE A 918 13.03 -4.03 -38.49
C PHE A 918 12.04 -3.14 -37.73
N TYR A 919 10.75 -3.17 -38.11
CA TYR A 919 9.74 -2.31 -37.51
C TYR A 919 9.31 -2.75 -36.09
N GLY A 920 9.54 -4.00 -35.71
CA GLY A 920 9.29 -4.50 -34.35
C GLY A 920 10.06 -3.73 -33.26
N PRO A 921 11.41 -3.66 -33.31
CA PRO A 921 12.24 -2.82 -32.47
C PRO A 921 11.82 -1.35 -32.42
N VAL A 922 11.43 -0.76 -33.56
CA VAL A 922 10.95 0.63 -33.64
C VAL A 922 9.71 0.82 -32.74
N GLN A 923 8.77 -0.12 -32.78
CA GLN A 923 7.59 -0.09 -31.90
C GLN A 923 7.95 -0.27 -30.42
N GLN A 924 8.93 -1.13 -30.10
CA GLN A 924 9.39 -1.36 -28.72
C GLN A 924 10.06 -0.13 -28.11
N LEU A 925 10.90 0.57 -28.88
CA LEU A 925 11.54 1.82 -28.45
C LEU A 925 10.53 2.90 -28.05
N SER A 926 9.37 2.92 -28.70
CA SER A 926 8.30 3.85 -28.31
C SER A 926 7.76 3.60 -26.90
N GLY A 927 7.77 2.36 -26.41
CA GLY A 927 7.27 2.00 -25.07
C GLY A 927 8.29 2.20 -23.95
N ILE A 928 9.60 2.19 -24.27
CA ILE A 928 10.69 2.28 -23.28
C ILE A 928 10.81 3.70 -22.69
N VAL A 929 10.32 4.72 -23.37
CA VAL A 929 10.49 6.11 -22.90
C VAL A 929 9.76 6.40 -21.59
N ASP A 930 8.56 5.85 -21.40
CA ASP A 930 7.82 6.03 -20.14
C ASP A 930 8.55 5.38 -18.96
N SER A 931 9.14 4.19 -19.16
CA SER A 931 9.90 3.51 -18.11
C SER A 931 11.24 4.20 -17.83
N TRP A 932 11.87 4.77 -18.86
CA TRP A 932 13.05 5.62 -18.70
C TRP A 932 12.75 6.90 -17.91
N GLN A 933 11.64 7.58 -18.20
CA GLN A 933 11.19 8.76 -17.44
C GLN A 933 10.91 8.42 -15.97
N GLN A 934 10.25 7.29 -15.70
CA GLN A 934 10.02 6.84 -14.33
C GLN A 934 11.33 6.52 -13.60
N ALA A 935 12.24 5.77 -14.23
CA ALA A 935 13.51 5.42 -13.62
C ALA A 935 14.44 6.61 -13.38
N THR A 936 14.43 7.61 -14.27
CA THR A 936 15.20 8.85 -14.07
C THR A 936 14.61 9.69 -12.94
N ALA A 937 13.29 9.79 -12.81
CA ALA A 937 12.64 10.44 -11.67
C ALA A 937 12.94 9.72 -10.34
N SER A 938 12.77 8.39 -10.29
CA SER A 938 13.13 7.59 -9.12
C SER A 938 14.62 7.68 -8.78
N GLY A 939 15.50 7.71 -9.78
CA GLY A 939 16.93 7.94 -9.58
C GLY A 939 17.24 9.31 -8.96
N LYS A 940 16.52 10.38 -9.36
CA LYS A 940 16.62 11.70 -8.72
C LYS A 940 16.15 11.67 -7.27
N HIS A 941 15.05 10.99 -6.96
CA HIS A 941 14.56 10.86 -5.58
C HIS A 941 15.54 10.09 -4.69
N ILE A 942 16.12 8.99 -5.21
CA ILE A 942 17.13 8.20 -4.49
C ILE A 942 18.41 9.03 -4.31
N ASN A 943 18.88 9.74 -5.33
CA ASN A 943 20.04 10.63 -5.21
C ASN A 943 19.80 11.74 -4.17
N ALA A 944 18.62 12.37 -4.18
CA ALA A 944 18.26 13.37 -3.19
C ALA A 944 18.23 12.79 -1.77
N LEU A 945 17.75 11.55 -1.61
CA LEU A 945 17.82 10.84 -0.34
C LEU A 945 19.28 10.63 0.08
N LEU A 946 20.11 10.00 -0.77
CA LEU A 946 21.51 9.67 -0.47
C LEU A 946 22.43 10.88 -0.30
N ALA A 947 22.03 12.05 -0.82
CA ALA A 947 22.73 13.31 -0.64
C ALA A 947 22.40 14.02 0.68
N THR A 948 21.46 13.51 1.47
CA THR A 948 21.10 14.10 2.77
C THR A 948 22.27 13.89 3.76
N GLU A 949 22.79 14.97 4.34
CA GLU A 949 24.01 14.92 5.19
C GLU A 949 23.73 14.68 6.69
N GLU A 950 22.47 14.80 7.14
CA GLU A 950 22.06 14.65 8.56
C GLU A 950 22.04 13.18 9.04
N THR A 951 23.18 12.47 8.94
CA THR A 951 23.30 11.08 9.42
C THR A 951 23.93 11.00 10.80
N GLU A 952 23.28 10.26 11.70
CA GLU A 952 23.80 9.84 13.00
C GLU A 952 24.88 8.76 12.85
N ASN A 953 25.90 8.80 13.71
CA ASN A 953 26.92 7.76 13.76
C ASN A 953 26.38 6.54 14.52
N ILE A 954 26.37 5.37 13.87
CA ILE A 954 25.87 4.12 14.47
C ILE A 954 27.02 3.25 15.03
N GLU A 955 28.26 3.54 14.66
CA GLU A 955 29.38 2.72 15.11
C GLU A 955 29.64 2.96 16.60
N PRO A 956 29.73 1.88 17.41
CA PRO A 956 30.06 2.01 18.82
C PRO A 956 31.45 2.66 18.93
N SER A 957 31.60 3.65 19.80
CA SER A 957 32.93 4.23 19.99
C SER A 957 33.83 3.20 20.68
N SER A 958 35.14 3.31 20.50
CA SER A 958 36.13 2.48 21.20
C SER A 958 36.21 2.75 22.71
N ILE A 959 35.36 3.64 23.23
CA ILE A 959 35.42 4.16 24.59
C ILE A 959 34.38 3.43 25.44
N THR A 960 34.83 2.78 26.51
CA THR A 960 33.95 2.12 27.48
C THR A 960 32.94 3.12 28.06
N PRO A 961 31.64 2.80 28.09
CA PRO A 961 30.63 3.66 28.68
C PRO A 961 30.92 3.87 30.17
N GLY A 962 31.14 5.11 30.59
CA GLY A 962 31.33 5.47 31.99
C GLY A 962 30.02 5.26 32.75
N THR A 963 29.97 4.27 33.63
CA THR A 963 28.80 3.96 34.46
C THR A 963 28.79 4.83 35.73
N GLY A 964 27.61 5.31 36.16
CA GLY A 964 27.42 5.87 37.51
C GLY A 964 27.46 7.39 37.68
N GLY A 965 27.47 8.18 36.60
CA GLY A 965 27.51 9.65 36.68
C GLY A 965 26.15 10.33 36.86
N ALA A 966 26.12 11.52 37.48
CA ALA A 966 24.92 12.37 37.55
C ALA A 966 24.54 12.91 36.16
N LEU A 967 23.23 13.02 35.88
CA LEU A 967 22.72 13.62 34.64
C LEU A 967 22.63 15.14 34.81
N ARG A 968 23.37 15.90 34.01
CA ARG A 968 23.40 17.38 34.04
C ARG A 968 22.85 17.95 32.73
N LEU A 969 21.89 18.86 32.86
CA LEU A 969 21.30 19.65 31.80
C LEU A 969 21.75 21.11 32.05
N GLU A 970 22.49 21.70 31.10
CA GLU A 970 23.11 23.03 31.25
C GLU A 970 22.55 24.00 30.20
N ALA A 971 21.73 24.96 30.65
CA ALA A 971 21.19 26.07 29.84
C ALA A 971 20.51 25.62 28.52
N LEU A 972 19.69 24.57 28.59
CA LEU A 972 19.11 23.94 27.41
C LEU A 972 18.02 24.78 26.77
N THR A 973 18.20 25.07 25.49
CA THR A 973 17.19 25.68 24.64
C THR A 973 16.91 24.79 23.44
N PHE A 974 15.63 24.59 23.14
CA PHE A 974 15.21 23.77 22.00
C PHE A 974 13.91 24.28 21.37
N ARG A 975 13.89 24.29 20.04
CA ARG A 975 12.80 24.69 19.19
C ARG A 975 12.56 23.65 18.11
N TYR A 976 11.31 23.23 17.94
CA TYR A 976 10.95 22.42 16.77
C TYR A 976 11.08 23.25 15.49
N PRO A 977 11.53 22.67 14.36
CA PRO A 977 11.79 23.41 13.12
C PRO A 977 10.61 24.24 12.59
N GLU A 978 9.37 23.84 12.90
CA GLU A 978 8.14 24.49 12.43
C GLU A 978 7.60 25.56 13.39
N LYS A 979 8.18 25.69 14.59
CA LYS A 979 7.76 26.67 15.60
C LYS A 979 8.70 27.86 15.63
N THR A 980 8.15 29.05 15.79
CA THR A 980 8.93 30.29 15.93
C THR A 980 9.48 30.48 17.35
N GLN A 981 8.72 30.04 18.37
CA GLN A 981 9.11 30.14 19.77
C GLN A 981 9.78 28.85 20.28
N PRO A 982 10.78 28.98 21.19
CA PRO A 982 11.39 27.82 21.85
C PRO A 982 10.35 27.08 22.70
N VAL A 983 10.44 25.75 22.70
CA VAL A 983 9.59 24.88 23.55
C VAL A 983 10.24 24.65 24.91
N LEU A 984 11.57 24.62 24.93
CA LEU A 984 12.38 24.65 26.15
C LEU A 984 13.31 25.85 26.05
N ASP A 985 13.43 26.61 27.13
CA ASP A 985 14.20 27.86 27.15
C ASP A 985 15.08 27.91 28.40
N ASN A 986 16.40 27.96 28.19
CA ASN A 986 17.43 28.03 29.23
C ASN A 986 17.24 27.06 30.42
N LEU A 987 16.84 25.81 30.16
CA LEU A 987 16.54 24.82 31.19
C LEU A 987 17.82 24.21 31.78
N SER A 988 18.00 24.32 33.10
CA SER A 988 19.16 23.74 33.81
C SER A 988 18.73 22.85 34.97
N LEU A 989 19.23 21.61 35.02
CA LEU A 989 18.82 20.60 36.00
C LEU A 989 19.94 19.57 36.22
N THR A 990 20.19 19.19 37.48
CA THR A 990 21.14 18.13 37.84
C THR A 990 20.42 17.03 38.61
N ILE A 991 20.55 15.79 38.15
CA ILE A 991 19.92 14.61 38.75
C ILE A 991 21.02 13.64 39.20
N PRO A 992 21.12 13.37 40.51
CA PRO A 992 22.11 12.43 41.03
C PRO A 992 21.77 10.97 40.67
N PRO A 993 22.77 10.07 40.66
CA PRO A 993 22.54 8.64 40.47
C PRO A 993 21.75 8.06 41.65
N GLY A 994 20.86 7.11 41.36
CA GLY A 994 19.98 6.49 42.36
C GLY A 994 18.71 7.29 42.66
N THR A 995 18.33 8.25 41.82
CA THR A 995 17.16 9.13 42.02
C THR A 995 16.05 8.86 41.01
N VAL A 996 14.81 8.78 41.51
CA VAL A 996 13.58 8.75 40.73
C VAL A 996 12.98 10.15 40.70
N VAL A 997 12.86 10.72 39.49
CA VAL A 997 12.41 12.10 39.28
C VAL A 997 11.09 12.12 38.52
N ALA A 998 10.09 12.80 39.06
CA ALA A 998 8.85 13.10 38.37
C ALA A 998 8.93 14.42 37.62
N VAL A 999 8.42 14.46 36.40
CA VAL A 999 8.29 15.67 35.59
C VAL A 999 6.81 15.99 35.41
N VAL A 1000 6.38 17.15 35.91
CA VAL A 1000 4.97 17.58 35.92
C VAL A 1000 4.81 18.97 35.32
N GLY A 1001 3.61 19.31 34.86
CA GLY A 1001 3.32 20.59 34.21
C GLY A 1001 2.12 20.52 33.28
N ARG A 1002 1.63 21.67 32.81
CA ARG A 1002 0.47 21.75 31.91
C ARG A 1002 0.74 21.05 30.56
N SER A 1003 -0.32 20.72 29.82
CA SER A 1003 -0.17 20.22 28.44
C SER A 1003 0.52 21.28 27.58
N GLY A 1004 1.51 20.86 26.77
CA GLY A 1004 2.33 21.78 25.98
C GLY A 1004 3.47 22.48 26.73
N ALA A 1005 3.70 22.22 28.02
CA ALA A 1005 4.76 22.87 28.81
C ALA A 1005 6.21 22.47 28.42
N GLY A 1006 6.39 21.41 27.61
CA GLY A 1006 7.72 20.94 27.16
C GLY A 1006 8.20 19.59 27.73
N LYS A 1007 7.38 18.90 28.53
CA LYS A 1007 7.74 17.63 29.21
C LYS A 1007 8.24 16.52 28.27
N SER A 1008 7.44 16.14 27.28
CA SER A 1008 7.82 15.11 26.31
C SER A 1008 8.97 15.55 25.40
N THR A 1009 9.11 16.85 25.16
CA THR A 1009 10.26 17.42 24.44
C THR A 1009 11.56 17.22 25.22
N MET A 1010 11.53 17.42 26.54
CA MET A 1010 12.68 17.14 27.41
C MET A 1010 13.06 15.66 27.37
N ILE A 1011 12.09 14.74 27.43
CA ILE A 1011 12.36 13.29 27.29
C ILE A 1011 12.96 12.96 25.93
N LYS A 1012 12.45 13.53 24.83
CA LYS A 1012 12.98 13.30 23.48
C LYS A 1012 14.44 13.77 23.34
N LEU A 1013 14.81 14.90 23.96
CA LEU A 1013 16.19 15.37 24.01
C LEU A 1013 17.08 14.47 24.88
N LEU A 1014 16.60 14.08 26.06
CA LEU A 1014 17.28 13.14 26.94
C LEU A 1014 17.41 11.73 26.33
N ALA A 1015 16.51 11.31 25.45
CA ALA A 1015 16.67 10.07 24.70
C ALA A 1015 17.68 10.20 23.54
N GLY A 1016 18.24 11.40 23.36
CA GLY A 1016 19.11 11.73 22.24
C GLY A 1016 18.42 11.66 20.88
N LEU A 1017 17.08 11.73 20.81
CA LEU A 1017 16.34 11.67 19.55
C LEU A 1017 16.33 13.01 18.79
N TYR A 1018 16.64 14.09 19.52
CA TYR A 1018 16.77 15.45 19.01
C TYR A 1018 18.07 16.05 19.54
N SER A 1019 18.69 16.93 18.76
CA SER A 1019 19.79 17.78 19.20
C SER A 1019 19.27 19.08 19.80
N THR A 1020 19.98 19.62 20.77
CA THR A 1020 19.69 20.92 21.39
C THR A 1020 20.09 22.06 20.45
N ASP A 1021 19.39 23.21 20.49
CA ASP A 1021 19.80 24.40 19.74
C ASP A 1021 20.95 25.13 20.44
N SER A 1022 20.88 25.20 21.77
CA SER A 1022 21.94 25.69 22.64
C SER A 1022 21.91 24.97 23.99
N GLY A 1023 23.02 25.05 24.74
CA GLY A 1023 23.20 24.30 25.98
C GLY A 1023 23.73 22.88 25.76
N GLN A 1024 23.99 22.17 26.85
CA GLN A 1024 24.67 20.87 26.84
C GLN A 1024 24.00 19.85 27.79
N ILE A 1025 24.05 18.57 27.41
CA ILE A 1025 23.61 17.45 28.26
C ILE A 1025 24.83 16.60 28.57
N ARG A 1026 25.07 16.31 29.86
CA ARG A 1026 26.21 15.52 30.33
C ARG A 1026 25.76 14.37 31.23
N VAL A 1027 26.48 13.26 31.18
CA VAL A 1027 26.37 12.16 32.14
C VAL A 1027 27.72 12.00 32.83
N GLY A 1028 27.78 12.34 34.11
CA GLY A 1028 29.05 12.56 34.81
C GLY A 1028 29.84 13.68 34.13
N GLU A 1029 31.06 13.36 33.68
CA GLU A 1029 31.92 14.30 32.95
C GLU A 1029 31.73 14.26 31.42
N ARG A 1030 30.99 13.26 30.90
CA ARG A 1030 30.87 13.00 29.45
C ARG A 1030 29.75 13.85 28.84
N LEU A 1031 30.10 14.63 27.82
CA LEU A 1031 29.16 15.37 26.98
C LEU A 1031 28.45 14.42 25.99
N ILE A 1032 27.15 14.61 25.79
CA ILE A 1032 26.39 13.93 24.74
C ILE A 1032 26.54 14.74 23.45
N ASP A 1033 27.24 14.16 22.48
CA ASP A 1033 27.46 14.73 21.15
C ASP A 1033 27.19 13.68 20.06
N ALA A 1034 27.33 14.06 18.79
CA ALA A 1034 27.06 13.15 17.67
C ALA A 1034 27.97 11.91 17.67
N ALA A 1035 29.17 12.00 18.25
CA ALA A 1035 30.14 10.90 18.29
C ALA A 1035 29.83 9.89 19.41
N SER A 1036 29.23 10.33 20.51
CA SER A 1036 28.91 9.51 21.68
C SER A 1036 27.46 9.03 21.75
N LEU A 1037 26.61 9.47 20.82
CA LEU A 1037 25.16 9.23 20.83
C LEU A 1037 24.76 7.75 20.86
N SER A 1038 25.42 6.90 20.07
CA SER A 1038 25.13 5.45 20.02
C SER A 1038 25.42 4.77 21.37
N ASP A 1039 26.55 5.09 22.00
CA ASP A 1039 26.91 4.54 23.31
C ASP A 1039 26.01 5.08 24.42
N TYR A 1040 25.58 6.34 24.29
CA TYR A 1040 24.62 6.95 25.21
C TYR A 1040 23.28 6.23 25.14
N ARG A 1041 22.73 6.03 23.92
CA ARG A 1041 21.44 5.34 23.74
C ARG A 1041 21.42 3.91 24.29
N ARG A 1042 22.55 3.18 24.22
CA ARG A 1042 22.70 1.86 24.86
C ARG A 1042 22.56 1.90 26.39
N GLN A 1043 22.84 3.04 27.01
CA GLN A 1043 22.69 3.25 28.45
C GLN A 1043 21.34 3.89 28.83
N THR A 1044 20.49 4.20 27.84
CA THR A 1044 19.16 4.75 28.05
C THR A 1044 18.07 3.74 27.70
N GLY A 1045 17.05 3.63 28.54
CA GLY A 1045 15.82 2.88 28.26
C GLY A 1045 14.69 3.87 28.05
N LEU A 1046 14.05 3.88 26.88
CA LEU A 1046 12.94 4.79 26.58
C LEU A 1046 11.63 4.02 26.51
N VAL A 1047 10.61 4.52 27.21
CA VAL A 1047 9.21 4.15 27.01
C VAL A 1047 8.45 5.39 26.54
N THR A 1048 7.97 5.33 25.30
CA THR A 1048 7.22 6.40 24.65
C THR A 1048 5.73 6.35 25.03
N GLN A 1049 5.06 7.51 24.94
CA GLN A 1049 3.61 7.63 25.15
C GLN A 1049 2.82 6.69 24.21
N ASP A 1050 3.16 6.70 22.92
CA ASP A 1050 2.64 5.74 21.94
C ASP A 1050 3.59 4.55 21.84
N VAL A 1051 3.12 3.40 22.34
CA VAL A 1051 3.90 2.18 22.40
C VAL A 1051 4.00 1.54 21.02
N ALA A 1052 5.23 1.33 20.56
CA ALA A 1052 5.55 0.62 19.34
C ALA A 1052 5.93 -0.84 19.63
N LEU A 1053 5.17 -1.78 19.04
CA LEU A 1053 5.41 -3.22 19.09
C LEU A 1053 5.52 -3.79 17.68
N PHE A 1054 6.54 -4.61 17.47
CA PHE A 1054 6.83 -5.30 16.22
C PHE A 1054 5.96 -6.56 16.07
N SER A 1055 5.72 -6.98 14.84
CA SER A 1055 5.10 -8.26 14.54
C SER A 1055 6.03 -9.39 14.96
N GLY A 1056 5.50 -10.35 15.71
CA GLY A 1056 6.29 -11.42 16.31
C GLY A 1056 5.56 -11.99 17.52
N ASP A 1057 6.30 -12.43 18.53
CA ASP A 1057 5.71 -12.77 19.83
C ASP A 1057 6.03 -11.73 20.92
N ILE A 1058 5.39 -11.86 22.08
CA ILE A 1058 5.64 -10.97 23.22
C ILE A 1058 7.12 -11.04 23.64
N ALA A 1059 7.73 -12.24 23.65
CA ALA A 1059 9.13 -12.41 24.04
C ALA A 1059 10.10 -11.68 23.09
N GLU A 1060 9.90 -11.78 21.78
CA GLU A 1060 10.71 -11.12 20.76
C GLU A 1060 10.61 -9.60 20.87
N ASN A 1061 9.39 -9.11 21.12
CA ASN A 1061 9.18 -7.70 21.43
C ASN A 1061 9.93 -7.26 22.68
N ILE A 1062 9.95 -8.05 23.75
CA ILE A 1062 10.69 -7.72 24.97
C ILE A 1062 12.20 -7.75 24.70
N ARG A 1063 12.69 -8.78 24.02
CA ARG A 1063 14.10 -8.97 23.63
C ARG A 1063 14.62 -7.96 22.61
N TYR A 1064 13.77 -7.10 22.06
CA TYR A 1064 14.19 -6.16 21.03
C TYR A 1064 15.37 -5.27 21.47
N SER A 1065 15.42 -4.89 22.75
CA SER A 1065 16.53 -4.13 23.36
C SER A 1065 17.78 -4.97 23.66
N ARG A 1066 17.61 -6.27 23.92
CA ARG A 1066 18.69 -7.22 24.22
C ARG A 1066 18.36 -8.61 23.62
N PRO A 1067 18.70 -8.85 22.34
CA PRO A 1067 18.24 -10.03 21.60
C PRO A 1067 18.72 -11.37 22.18
N ASP A 1068 19.91 -11.38 22.77
CA ASP A 1068 20.58 -12.59 23.28
C ASP A 1068 20.08 -13.00 24.69
N SER A 1069 19.06 -12.32 25.24
CA SER A 1069 18.53 -12.59 26.58
C SER A 1069 17.80 -13.92 26.70
N SER A 1070 18.03 -14.64 27.80
CA SER A 1070 17.39 -15.94 28.07
C SER A 1070 15.89 -15.82 28.38
N ASP A 1071 15.15 -16.94 28.33
CA ASP A 1071 13.73 -16.97 28.74
C ASP A 1071 13.57 -16.55 30.22
N THR A 1072 14.54 -16.91 31.07
CA THR A 1072 14.56 -16.53 32.48
C THR A 1072 14.74 -15.03 32.70
N GLU A 1073 15.58 -14.35 31.92
CA GLU A 1073 15.75 -12.90 32.00
C GLU A 1073 14.46 -12.16 31.58
N VAL A 1074 13.78 -12.66 30.54
CA VAL A 1074 12.47 -12.13 30.10
C VAL A 1074 11.41 -12.27 31.20
N GLU A 1075 11.37 -13.41 31.89
CA GLU A 1075 10.45 -13.62 33.01
C GLU A 1075 10.71 -12.68 34.19
N ILE A 1076 11.98 -12.49 34.55
CA ILE A 1076 12.38 -11.58 35.65
C ILE A 1076 11.94 -10.16 35.33
N ALA A 1077 12.25 -9.66 34.12
CA ALA A 1077 11.84 -8.34 33.68
C ALA A 1077 10.31 -8.20 33.67
N ALA A 1078 9.58 -9.23 33.22
CA ALA A 1078 8.12 -9.22 33.18
C ALA A 1078 7.49 -9.17 34.58
N ARG A 1079 8.11 -9.80 35.59
CA ARG A 1079 7.65 -9.70 36.99
C ARG A 1079 7.86 -8.30 37.54
N GLN A 1080 9.04 -7.72 37.31
CA GLN A 1080 9.37 -6.36 37.77
C GLN A 1080 8.49 -5.29 37.12
N ALA A 1081 8.07 -5.51 35.87
CA ALA A 1081 7.19 -4.59 35.15
C ALA A 1081 5.69 -4.86 35.36
N GLY A 1082 5.30 -5.91 36.09
CA GLY A 1082 3.89 -6.28 36.31
C GLY A 1082 3.20 -6.96 35.11
N LEU A 1083 3.95 -7.34 34.06
CA LEU A 1083 3.42 -8.03 32.88
C LEU A 1083 3.17 -9.53 33.15
N PHE A 1084 3.90 -10.13 34.09
CA PHE A 1084 3.92 -11.58 34.30
C PHE A 1084 2.54 -12.21 34.56
N GLU A 1085 1.73 -11.61 35.44
CA GLU A 1085 0.36 -12.08 35.75
C GLU A 1085 -0.52 -12.08 34.51
N THR A 1086 -0.40 -11.06 33.67
CA THR A 1086 -1.16 -10.96 32.42
C THR A 1086 -0.75 -12.08 31.44
N VAL A 1087 0.54 -12.33 31.30
CA VAL A 1087 1.08 -13.34 30.37
C VAL A 1087 0.70 -14.76 30.79
N GLN A 1088 0.67 -15.04 32.11
CA GLN A 1088 0.24 -16.34 32.64
C GLN A 1088 -1.18 -16.73 32.21
N HIS A 1089 -2.04 -15.75 31.90
CA HIS A 1089 -3.43 -15.98 31.52
C HIS A 1089 -3.63 -16.06 30.00
N LEU A 1090 -2.60 -15.72 29.22
CA LEU A 1090 -2.64 -15.84 27.76
C LEU A 1090 -2.49 -17.30 27.32
N PRO A 1091 -3.23 -17.75 26.29
CA PRO A 1091 -3.18 -19.14 25.82
C PRO A 1091 -1.79 -19.63 25.41
N LEU A 1092 -0.93 -18.72 24.93
CA LEU A 1092 0.41 -19.01 24.43
C LEU A 1092 1.52 -18.40 25.30
N GLY A 1093 1.20 -17.89 26.50
CA GLY A 1093 2.19 -17.25 27.38
C GLY A 1093 3.01 -16.18 26.65
N PHE A 1094 4.34 -16.22 26.80
CA PHE A 1094 5.25 -15.29 26.13
C PHE A 1094 5.34 -15.48 24.61
N ARG A 1095 4.86 -16.61 24.10
CA ARG A 1095 4.76 -16.93 22.66
C ARG A 1095 3.46 -16.43 22.03
N THR A 1096 2.68 -15.64 22.76
CA THR A 1096 1.46 -15.04 22.21
C THR A 1096 1.83 -14.11 21.05
N PRO A 1097 1.24 -14.29 19.85
CA PRO A 1097 1.55 -13.47 18.70
C PRO A 1097 1.07 -12.04 18.91
N VAL A 1098 1.92 -11.09 18.53
CA VAL A 1098 1.64 -9.66 18.48
C VAL A 1098 1.57 -9.29 17.00
N ASN A 1099 0.42 -8.79 16.56
CA ASN A 1099 0.25 -8.24 15.21
C ASN A 1099 0.77 -6.80 15.15
N ASN A 1100 1.13 -6.30 13.96
CA ASN A 1100 1.62 -4.93 13.70
C ASN A 1100 1.03 -3.86 14.66
N GLY A 1101 1.87 -3.26 15.50
CA GLY A 1101 1.49 -2.20 16.45
C GLY A 1101 0.66 -2.65 17.67
N GLY A 1102 0.47 -3.96 17.85
CA GLY A 1102 -0.23 -4.59 18.95
C GLY A 1102 -1.74 -4.27 19.00
N THR A 1103 -2.43 -4.21 17.86
CA THR A 1103 -3.86 -3.83 17.79
C THR A 1103 -4.78 -4.70 18.62
N ASP A 1104 -4.41 -5.97 18.81
CA ASP A 1104 -5.21 -6.96 19.52
C ASP A 1104 -4.95 -6.93 21.05
N LEU A 1105 -4.01 -6.09 21.50
CA LEU A 1105 -3.66 -5.89 22.90
C LEU A 1105 -4.26 -4.60 23.43
N SER A 1106 -4.69 -4.62 24.69
CA SER A 1106 -5.15 -3.42 25.38
C SER A 1106 -4.02 -2.38 25.45
N ALA A 1107 -4.37 -1.10 25.56
CA ALA A 1107 -3.36 -0.05 25.64
C ALA A 1107 -2.44 -0.21 26.86
N GLY A 1108 -2.98 -0.69 28.00
CA GLY A 1108 -2.19 -1.02 29.19
C GLY A 1108 -1.28 -2.23 28.97
N GLN A 1109 -1.74 -3.28 28.30
CA GLN A 1109 -0.92 -4.45 27.95
C GLN A 1109 0.28 -4.05 27.09
N ARG A 1110 0.06 -3.20 26.08
CA ARG A 1110 1.14 -2.67 25.25
C ARG A 1110 2.16 -1.91 26.09
N GLN A 1111 1.70 -1.02 26.98
CA GLN A 1111 2.59 -0.31 27.91
C GLN A 1111 3.41 -1.24 28.79
N LEU A 1112 2.80 -2.28 29.37
CA LEU A 1112 3.52 -3.26 30.19
C LEU A 1112 4.60 -4.00 29.38
N ILE A 1113 4.36 -4.32 28.10
CA ILE A 1113 5.38 -4.92 27.23
C ILE A 1113 6.54 -3.97 26.98
N ALA A 1114 6.26 -2.69 26.68
CA ALA A 1114 7.31 -1.68 26.48
C ALA A 1114 8.12 -1.40 27.75
N LEU A 1115 7.45 -1.35 28.91
CA LEU A 1115 8.10 -1.24 30.22
C LEU A 1115 8.99 -2.45 30.50
N THR A 1116 8.51 -3.66 30.19
CA THR A 1116 9.30 -4.89 30.31
C THR A 1116 10.55 -4.85 29.42
N ARG A 1117 10.42 -4.41 28.16
CA ARG A 1117 11.54 -4.20 27.22
C ARG A 1117 12.58 -3.21 27.77
N ALA A 1118 12.12 -2.12 28.37
CA ALA A 1118 12.99 -1.10 28.94
C ALA A 1118 13.70 -1.59 30.22
N GLN A 1119 13.03 -2.40 31.05
CA GLN A 1119 13.67 -3.04 32.21
C GLN A 1119 14.70 -4.11 31.79
N LEU A 1120 14.38 -4.93 30.77
CA LEU A 1120 15.31 -5.93 30.23
C LEU A 1120 16.57 -5.29 29.63
N ALA A 1121 16.45 -4.07 29.10
CA ALA A 1121 17.60 -3.31 28.59
C ALA A 1121 18.66 -3.03 29.68
N GLN A 1122 18.28 -3.08 30.97
CA GLN A 1122 19.16 -2.79 32.11
C GLN A 1122 19.88 -1.43 31.97
N ALA A 1123 19.16 -0.46 31.42
CA ALA A 1123 19.68 0.87 31.16
C ALA A 1123 20.00 1.64 32.46
N HIS A 1124 21.07 2.43 32.43
CA HIS A 1124 21.46 3.30 33.54
C HIS A 1124 20.51 4.48 33.70
N ILE A 1125 19.93 4.98 32.60
CA ILE A 1125 18.95 6.06 32.60
C ILE A 1125 17.64 5.52 32.01
N LEU A 1126 16.58 5.47 32.80
CA LEU A 1126 15.25 5.07 32.36
C LEU A 1126 14.38 6.31 32.15
N LEU A 1127 13.82 6.46 30.95
CA LEU A 1127 12.99 7.58 30.54
C LEU A 1127 11.58 7.08 30.25
N LEU A 1128 10.61 7.51 31.05
CA LEU A 1128 9.21 7.09 30.96
C LEU A 1128 8.33 8.30 30.59
N ASP A 1129 7.95 8.41 29.32
CA ASP A 1129 7.07 9.49 28.83
C ASP A 1129 5.60 9.07 28.92
N GLU A 1130 4.92 9.49 29.98
CA GLU A 1130 3.51 9.12 30.26
C GLU A 1130 3.25 7.60 30.25
N ALA A 1131 4.28 6.81 30.56
CA ALA A 1131 4.24 5.36 30.47
C ALA A 1131 3.22 4.70 31.41
N THR A 1132 2.78 5.42 32.46
CA THR A 1132 1.79 4.93 33.44
C THR A 1132 0.36 5.42 33.18
N ALA A 1133 0.13 6.24 32.15
CA ALA A 1133 -1.17 6.88 31.94
C ALA A 1133 -2.30 5.92 31.57
N ARG A 1134 -1.98 4.74 31.00
CA ARG A 1134 -2.98 3.75 30.53
C ARG A 1134 -2.92 2.42 31.28
N ILE A 1135 -2.19 2.36 32.40
CA ILE A 1135 -2.22 1.24 33.34
C ILE A 1135 -3.10 1.58 34.56
N ASP A 1136 -3.63 0.55 35.21
CA ASP A 1136 -4.42 0.73 36.42
C ASP A 1136 -3.55 1.20 37.60
N ARG A 1137 -4.20 1.70 38.65
CA ARG A 1137 -3.52 2.34 39.79
C ARG A 1137 -2.69 1.34 40.60
N SER A 1138 -3.14 0.09 40.72
CA SER A 1138 -2.45 -0.94 41.50
C SER A 1138 -1.22 -1.51 40.77
N ALA A 1139 -1.27 -1.68 39.45
CA ALA A 1139 -0.10 -2.01 38.64
C ALA A 1139 0.86 -0.83 38.54
N GLU A 1140 0.36 0.40 38.42
CA GLU A 1140 1.17 1.62 38.49
C GLU A 1140 1.96 1.70 39.81
N GLU A 1141 1.28 1.46 40.94
CA GLU A 1141 1.92 1.44 42.26
C GLU A 1141 2.99 0.34 42.39
N ARG A 1142 2.69 -0.89 41.95
CA ARG A 1142 3.66 -1.99 41.94
C ARG A 1142 4.87 -1.68 41.06
N LEU A 1143 4.64 -1.12 39.88
CA LEU A 1143 5.68 -0.74 38.94
C LEU A 1143 6.59 0.35 39.51
N ILE A 1144 6.03 1.44 40.03
CA ILE A 1144 6.82 2.52 40.64
C ILE A 1144 7.62 1.98 41.82
N THR A 1145 7.02 1.17 42.69
CA THR A 1145 7.73 0.56 43.83
C THR A 1145 8.90 -0.32 43.38
N SER A 1146 8.69 -1.19 42.39
CA SER A 1146 9.76 -2.03 41.83
C SER A 1146 10.85 -1.21 41.16
N LEU A 1147 10.47 -0.17 40.39
CA LEU A 1147 11.41 0.72 39.72
C LEU A 1147 12.25 1.49 40.72
N THR A 1148 11.65 2.06 41.77
CA THR A 1148 12.36 2.75 42.84
C THR A 1148 13.35 1.83 43.54
N GLY A 1149 12.95 0.60 43.86
CA GLY A 1149 13.84 -0.41 44.46
C GLY A 1149 15.06 -0.74 43.59
N VAL A 1150 14.86 -0.99 42.29
CA VAL A 1150 15.96 -1.25 41.34
C VAL A 1150 16.83 0.00 41.16
N THR A 1151 16.21 1.18 41.07
CA THR A 1151 16.90 2.46 40.85
C THR A 1151 17.86 2.78 41.99
N HIS A 1152 17.42 2.62 43.25
CA HIS A 1152 18.29 2.83 44.41
C HIS A 1152 19.39 1.77 44.53
N THR A 1153 19.05 0.49 44.37
CA THR A 1153 19.99 -0.62 44.56
C THR A 1153 21.13 -0.58 43.53
N GLU A 1154 20.78 -0.31 42.27
CA GLU A 1154 21.73 -0.29 41.17
C GLU A 1154 22.25 1.12 40.83
N LYS A 1155 21.89 2.13 41.63
CA LYS A 1155 22.24 3.55 41.42
C LYS A 1155 21.89 4.08 40.03
N ARG A 1156 20.78 3.62 39.44
CA ARG A 1156 20.27 4.08 38.14
C ARG A 1156 19.56 5.43 38.29
N ILE A 1157 19.23 6.08 37.19
CA ILE A 1157 18.40 7.30 37.16
C ILE A 1157 17.08 6.95 36.49
N ALA A 1158 15.95 7.31 37.09
CA ALA A 1158 14.63 7.11 36.48
C ALA A 1158 13.90 8.46 36.36
N LEU A 1159 13.48 8.82 35.15
CA LEU A 1159 12.71 10.03 34.87
C LEU A 1159 11.31 9.66 34.40
N ILE A 1160 10.29 10.18 35.07
CA ILE A 1160 8.89 9.83 34.84
C ILE A 1160 8.07 11.08 34.54
N VAL A 1161 7.58 11.22 33.32
CA VAL A 1161 6.58 12.24 32.99
C VAL A 1161 5.24 11.78 33.55
N ALA A 1162 4.82 12.39 34.66
CA ALA A 1162 3.62 12.00 35.37
C ALA A 1162 2.42 12.86 34.92
N HIS A 1163 1.41 12.22 34.34
CA HIS A 1163 0.13 12.86 34.06
C HIS A 1163 -0.77 12.92 35.31
N ARG A 1164 -0.59 11.95 36.22
CA ARG A 1164 -1.25 11.89 37.52
C ARG A 1164 -0.29 12.37 38.60
N LEU A 1165 -0.69 13.39 39.35
CA LEU A 1165 0.19 13.92 40.40
C LEU A 1165 0.40 12.91 41.54
N THR A 1166 -0.53 11.98 41.76
CA THR A 1166 -0.38 10.86 42.71
C THR A 1166 0.84 9.98 42.41
N THR A 1167 1.23 9.88 41.15
CA THR A 1167 2.44 9.17 40.72
C THR A 1167 3.68 9.99 41.02
N ALA A 1168 3.61 11.31 40.77
CA ALA A 1168 4.70 12.23 41.09
C ALA A 1168 5.01 12.27 42.59
N ARG A 1169 4.00 12.16 43.46
CA ARG A 1169 4.17 12.09 44.92
C ARG A 1169 5.09 10.96 45.40
N ARG A 1170 5.16 9.86 44.64
CA ARG A 1170 5.94 8.65 44.99
C ARG A 1170 7.40 8.71 44.51
N CYS A 1171 7.77 9.75 43.79
CA CYS A 1171 9.13 9.96 43.31
C CYS A 1171 9.94 10.73 44.36
N ASP A 1172 11.27 10.56 44.34
CA ASP A 1172 12.17 11.22 45.29
C ASP A 1172 12.12 12.75 45.11
N VAL A 1173 12.04 13.19 43.86
CA VAL A 1173 12.07 14.61 43.47
C VAL A 1173 11.06 14.89 42.38
N ILE A 1174 10.47 16.08 42.40
CA ILE A 1174 9.51 16.56 41.42
C ILE A 1174 10.08 17.82 40.75
N VAL A 1175 10.08 17.81 39.42
CA VAL A 1175 10.43 18.93 38.54
C VAL A 1175 9.15 19.45 37.90
N VAL A 1176 8.79 20.70 38.17
CA VAL A 1176 7.62 21.37 37.58
C VAL A 1176 8.07 22.21 36.40
N ILE A 1177 7.59 21.90 35.20
CA ILE A 1177 7.88 22.66 33.99
C ILE A 1177 6.68 23.55 33.64
N ASP A 1178 6.93 24.84 33.42
CA ASP A 1178 5.97 25.78 32.86
C ASP A 1178 6.62 26.62 31.77
N LYS A 1179 5.93 26.76 30.64
CA LYS A 1179 6.39 27.51 29.45
C LYS A 1179 7.85 27.23 29.03
N GLY A 1180 8.30 25.98 29.16
CA GLY A 1180 9.65 25.57 28.76
C GLY A 1180 10.76 25.78 29.80
N CYS A 1181 10.43 26.30 30.98
CA CYS A 1181 11.37 26.52 32.09
C CYS A 1181 11.01 25.69 33.33
N ILE A 1182 11.96 25.44 34.21
CA ILE A 1182 11.69 24.83 35.53
C ILE A 1182 11.13 25.90 36.44
N ALA A 1183 9.86 25.75 36.83
CA ALA A 1183 9.17 26.67 37.72
C ALA A 1183 9.44 26.32 39.20
N GLU A 1184 9.47 25.03 39.53
CA GLU A 1184 9.67 24.52 40.89
C GLU A 1184 10.44 23.19 40.86
N TYR A 1185 11.21 22.93 41.91
CA TYR A 1185 12.03 21.74 42.09
C TYR A 1185 12.10 21.36 43.57
N GLY A 1186 11.76 20.13 43.93
CA GLY A 1186 11.81 19.66 45.32
C GLY A 1186 11.04 18.37 45.56
N SER A 1187 11.00 17.91 46.82
CA SER A 1187 10.13 16.79 47.21
C SER A 1187 8.66 17.21 47.24
N HIS A 1188 7.75 16.23 47.23
CA HIS A 1188 6.31 16.50 47.32
C HIS A 1188 5.93 17.40 48.51
N GLU A 1189 6.47 17.11 49.69
CA GLU A 1189 6.18 17.85 50.92
C GLU A 1189 6.69 19.29 50.84
N GLN A 1190 7.90 19.50 50.29
CA GLN A 1190 8.48 20.82 50.09
C GLN A 1190 7.66 21.68 49.13
N LEU A 1191 7.21 21.09 48.01
CA LEU A 1191 6.45 21.82 46.98
C LEU A 1191 5.01 22.12 47.40
N ILE A 1192 4.38 21.27 48.22
CA ILE A 1192 3.07 21.58 48.80
C ILE A 1192 3.19 22.73 49.81
N ALA A 1193 4.20 22.70 50.69
CA ALA A 1193 4.45 23.74 51.67
C ALA A 1193 4.80 25.10 51.03
N ALA A 1194 5.43 25.09 49.86
CA ALA A 1194 5.76 26.30 49.09
C ALA A 1194 4.55 27.00 48.45
N HIS A 1195 3.36 26.38 48.45
CA HIS A 1195 2.12 26.92 47.87
C HIS A 1195 2.22 27.43 46.41
N GLY A 1196 3.14 26.86 45.62
CA GLY A 1196 3.44 27.26 44.24
C GLY A 1196 2.44 26.78 43.17
N LEU A 1197 2.91 26.70 41.92
CA LEU A 1197 2.22 26.07 40.80
C LEU A 1197 1.95 24.58 41.06
N TYR A 1198 2.89 23.83 41.65
CA TYR A 1198 2.65 22.42 42.02
C TYR A 1198 1.49 22.26 42.99
N ALA A 1199 1.46 23.04 44.07
CA ALA A 1199 0.40 22.99 45.07
C ALA A 1199 -0.98 23.38 44.50
N ARG A 1200 -1.02 24.23 43.47
CA ARG A 1200 -2.25 24.55 42.71
C ARG A 1200 -2.69 23.37 41.84
N LEU A 1201 -1.78 22.83 41.03
CA LEU A 1201 -2.04 21.65 40.20
C LEU A 1201 -2.51 20.45 41.08
N TRP A 1202 -1.92 20.28 42.26
CA TRP A 1202 -2.30 19.26 43.23
C TRP A 1202 -3.73 19.45 43.73
N ARG A 1203 -4.08 20.65 44.21
CA ARG A 1203 -5.43 20.99 44.67
C ARG A 1203 -6.48 20.81 43.58
N ASP A 1204 -6.18 21.26 42.37
CA ASP A 1204 -7.06 21.11 41.21
C ASP A 1204 -7.26 19.64 40.83
N SER A 1205 -6.24 18.79 41.03
CA SER A 1205 -6.29 17.37 40.69
C SER A 1205 -6.99 16.48 41.72
N VAL A 1206 -6.91 16.82 43.02
CA VAL A 1206 -7.42 15.98 44.12
C VAL A 1206 -8.85 16.37 44.52
N GLY A 1207 -9.34 17.56 44.12
CA GLY A 1207 -10.67 18.06 44.46
C GLY A 1207 -10.77 18.51 45.93
N GLN A 1208 -11.56 19.54 46.20
CA GLN A 1208 -11.82 20.02 47.56
C GLN A 1208 -12.53 18.94 48.39
N THR A 1209 -11.80 18.13 49.14
CA THR A 1209 -12.30 17.65 50.43
C THR A 1209 -12.30 18.84 51.38
N ARG A 1210 -13.47 19.50 51.50
CA ARG A 1210 -13.73 20.38 52.65
C ARG A 1210 -13.71 19.48 53.89
N ASP A 1211 -12.63 19.56 54.66
CA ASP A 1211 -12.65 19.23 56.08
C ASP A 1211 -13.57 20.24 56.77
N THR A 1212 -14.85 19.90 56.90
CA THR A 1212 -15.71 20.49 57.90
C THR A 1212 -15.52 19.73 59.21
N GLN A 1213 -14.47 20.09 59.95
CA GLN A 1213 -14.38 19.89 61.40
C GLN A 1213 -13.31 20.84 61.96
N GLY A 1214 -13.72 21.75 62.85
CA GLY A 1214 -12.79 22.50 63.71
C GLY A 1214 -13.01 24.00 63.79
N GLU A 1215 -13.88 24.41 64.72
CA GLU A 1215 -13.71 25.54 65.66
C GLU A 1215 -13.33 26.93 65.14
N VAL A 1216 -14.28 27.88 65.28
CA VAL A 1216 -13.99 29.16 65.96
C VAL A 1216 -15.19 29.52 66.85
N THR A 1217 -15.10 29.14 68.12
CA THR A 1217 -15.46 30.05 69.23
C THR A 1217 -14.35 31.10 69.34
N GLY A 1218 -14.72 32.37 69.38
CA GLY A 1218 -13.81 33.52 69.50
C GLY A 1218 -14.35 34.73 68.77
#